data_AF-A0A553Q5W4-F1
#
_entry.id   AF-A0A553Q5W4-F1
#
_cell.length_a   1.000
_cell.length_b   1.000
_cell.length_c   1.000
_cell.angle_alpha   90.00
_cell.angle_beta   90.00
_cell.angle_gamma   90.00
#
_symmetry.space_group_name_H-M   'P 1'
#
loop_
_entity.id
_entity.type
_entity.pdbx_description
1 polymer ?
#
loop_
_entity_poly.entity_id
_entity_poly.type
_entity_poly.pdbx_seq_one_letter_code
_entity_poly.pdbx_strand_id
1 'polypeptide(L)'
;MALGSLQNEHPFCHLIDTLQIEPYEERRYFNPQKLSDVRYEKLPFCIRVLLESAIRKCDGFYVKAEDVSNILDWQTQQNQAEVVFSPARVLLQDFTGIPAMVDLAAMRDALAKQGVDPNLVNPRCPTDLIVDHSLQIDYNESHGVKSPAGRPSPRGHNSSGQCSSQRPGHRGSCSKGSCSDASSGRAPSIQIENTPLLCPFHLQPVSEPETMVRNQEMELIRNKERLQFFKWCSKAFKNVNVVPPDINTVHQVNLEYLCQVVQEEEGFIYPDSVVGTDSHTTMINGLGILGWGVGGIESEAVMFGQPVALTLPQVVGCKLVGAINPLATSIDIVLGITKHLRQAGICGKFVEFFGPGVSQLSASDRTTIANMCPEYNATISFFPVDDITLQHFKHTICVEEKLAVLENYLKAVKLFRNYNDQSEEPQYSEVIELNLNSIVPHVSGPKRPQDRVAVNCMKEDFTNCLNEKVGFKGFHISKDKQETLVPFLHEGAEYNLAHGSIVIAAVISCTNNCNPSVMLAAGLLAKKAVEAGLKVKPYIRTSLVPGSGTVTHYLNTSGVLPFLGKLGFEVVGYGCATCVGNTAPLPETVVDAIEQGDLVACGVLSGNRHLEGRLCDCVRANYLASPPLVVAYAIAGTVSIDLETEPLGVNSEGKDVFLRDIWPSKEEVNHTEENVVIHSMFKDLRSRMEKGSTFWNNLDSAEAALFPWDSKSTYIRCPSFFITTDHISPAGSIARVSAAAKYLQSKRLTPREFNSYGARRGNDAVMTRGTFASIKLQNRLIGKPGPKTLHIPSGQMLDVFEAAERYQRDGVPLIILAGKEYGSGSSRDWAAKGPFLLGVRAVIAESFEKIHRNHLVGMGIAPLQFLPGENADSLELSGKERFSISIPEELTPRHQLTVQMSTGKSFSVEALFETDMDVAFFRHGGLLNSTILRSSDQHSATDGPSGGRPPISCGTSRRYDSRTTIFSPEGRLYQVEYAMEAIGHAGTCLGILANDGVLLAAERRNIHKLLDEVFFSEKIYKLNEDMACSVAGITSDANVLTNELRLVAQRYLLQYQEPIPCEQLVTALCDVKQAYTQFGGKRPFGVSLLYMGWDKRYGFQLYQSDPSGNYGGWKATCIGNNSAAAVSMLKQDYKEGEMTMAAALALAVKVLNKTMDVSKLSAEKVEIATLTRENGKTRIKVLKQKEVEELIKKHEAEEAKAEKDKKEKEQKEKDK
;
A
#
# COMPACT_ATOMS: atom_id res chain seq x y z
N MET A 1 28.76 -11.29 15.61
CA MET A 1 28.68 -12.31 16.70
C MET A 1 27.80 -11.74 17.83
N ALA A 2 27.54 -12.50 18.90
CA ALA A 2 27.00 -11.89 20.13
C ALA A 2 28.11 -11.08 20.83
N LEU A 3 27.77 -10.00 21.53
CA LEU A 3 28.75 -9.14 22.23
C LEU A 3 29.36 -9.88 23.44
N GLY A 4 28.60 -10.79 24.06
CA GLY A 4 29.04 -11.61 25.19
C GLY A 4 30.26 -12.52 24.95
N SER A 5 30.64 -12.82 23.70
CA SER A 5 31.77 -13.73 23.39
C SER A 5 33.11 -13.05 23.08
N LEU A 6 33.17 -11.71 23.07
CA LEU A 6 34.24 -10.96 22.39
C LEU A 6 35.62 -10.93 23.08
N GLN A 7 35.78 -11.46 24.30
CA GLN A 7 36.96 -11.17 25.14
C GLN A 7 38.33 -11.67 24.60
N ASN A 8 38.36 -12.64 23.67
CA ASN A 8 39.63 -13.21 23.15
C ASN A 8 39.86 -13.00 21.64
N GLU A 9 38.88 -12.53 20.86
CA GLU A 9 38.98 -12.50 19.37
C GLU A 9 38.74 -11.12 18.73
N HIS A 10 38.19 -10.14 19.45
CA HIS A 10 37.85 -8.84 18.87
C HIS A 10 39.05 -7.87 18.81
N PRO A 11 39.44 -7.32 17.64
CA PRO A 11 40.66 -6.51 17.49
C PRO A 11 40.75 -5.30 18.44
N PHE A 12 39.61 -4.68 18.75
CA PHE A 12 39.53 -3.49 19.61
C PHE A 12 39.06 -3.79 21.05
N CYS A 13 39.16 -5.03 21.53
CA CYS A 13 38.77 -5.40 22.90
C CYS A 13 39.46 -4.58 24.00
N HIS A 14 40.68 -4.08 23.73
CA HIS A 14 41.45 -3.22 24.63
C HIS A 14 40.87 -1.81 24.82
N LEU A 15 39.94 -1.37 23.95
CA LEU A 15 39.21 -0.10 24.09
C LEU A 15 37.99 -0.21 25.00
N ILE A 16 37.60 -1.41 25.44
CA ILE A 16 36.45 -1.60 26.33
C ILE A 16 36.71 -0.89 27.66
N ASP A 17 35.68 -0.26 28.19
CA ASP A 17 35.69 0.52 29.42
C ASP A 17 34.37 0.37 30.18
N THR A 18 34.39 0.77 31.45
CA THR A 18 33.26 0.64 32.37
C THR A 18 32.76 2.02 32.81
N LEU A 19 31.44 2.20 32.82
CA LEU A 19 30.75 3.36 33.36
C LEU A 19 30.09 2.98 34.70
N GLN A 20 30.63 3.49 35.80
CA GLN A 20 30.05 3.37 37.14
C GLN A 20 29.24 4.63 37.45
N ILE A 21 27.98 4.47 37.86
CA ILE A 21 27.12 5.58 38.31
C ILE A 21 26.32 5.07 39.52
N GLU A 22 26.84 5.26 40.74
CA GLU A 22 26.09 4.86 41.95
C GLU A 22 24.74 5.61 42.02
N PRO A 23 23.62 4.94 42.35
CA PRO A 23 23.47 3.57 42.84
C PRO A 23 23.08 2.53 41.76
N TYR A 24 23.31 2.80 40.48
CA TYR A 24 22.82 2.03 39.34
C TYR A 24 23.79 0.92 38.88
N GLU A 25 23.32 0.03 38.01
CA GLU A 25 24.12 -1.10 37.51
C GLU A 25 25.25 -0.68 36.55
N GLU A 26 26.35 -1.45 36.58
CA GLU A 26 27.56 -1.23 35.77
C GLU A 26 27.29 -1.45 34.27
N ARG A 27 27.68 -0.47 33.45
CA ARG A 27 27.51 -0.51 31.99
C ARG A 27 28.85 -0.42 31.27
N ARG A 28 29.07 -1.28 30.28
CA ARG A 28 30.32 -1.31 29.50
C ARG A 28 30.17 -0.52 28.21
N TYR A 29 31.27 0.00 27.67
CA TYR A 29 31.28 0.67 26.37
C TYR A 29 32.65 0.55 25.69
N PHE A 30 32.70 0.79 24.38
CA PHE A 30 33.98 1.05 23.71
C PHE A 30 34.33 2.52 23.90
N ASN A 31 35.51 2.81 24.44
CA ASN A 31 36.00 4.17 24.69
C ASN A 31 37.04 4.56 23.62
N PRO A 32 36.69 5.35 22.59
CA PRO A 32 37.63 5.67 21.52
C PRO A 32 38.80 6.56 21.99
N GLN A 33 38.69 7.24 23.14
CA GLN A 33 39.80 8.01 23.69
C GLN A 33 41.01 7.12 24.04
N LYS A 34 40.78 5.82 24.34
CA LYS A 34 41.86 4.84 24.58
C LYS A 34 42.74 4.57 23.36
N LEU A 35 42.31 4.94 22.14
CA LEU A 35 43.16 4.95 20.94
C LEU A 35 44.37 5.90 21.10
N SER A 36 44.30 6.87 22.02
CA SER A 36 45.37 7.85 22.30
C SER A 36 45.78 8.70 21.08
N ASP A 37 44.86 8.89 20.12
CA ASP A 37 45.09 9.59 18.86
C ASP A 37 44.44 10.98 18.83
N VAL A 38 45.26 12.02 18.63
CA VAL A 38 44.85 13.43 18.57
C VAL A 38 43.96 13.80 17.37
N ARG A 39 43.76 12.88 16.41
CA ARG A 39 42.77 13.04 15.34
C ARG A 39 41.34 12.91 15.87
N TYR A 40 41.09 12.05 16.87
CA TYR A 40 39.74 11.76 17.35
C TYR A 40 38.99 13.01 17.84
N GLU A 41 39.65 13.84 18.65
CA GLU A 41 39.05 15.07 19.20
C GLU A 41 38.78 16.15 18.14
N LYS A 42 39.36 16.01 16.94
CA LYS A 42 39.18 16.93 15.80
C LYS A 42 38.12 16.47 14.80
N LEU A 43 37.70 15.21 14.85
CA LEU A 43 36.64 14.69 13.98
C LEU A 43 35.31 15.43 14.24
N PRO A 44 34.52 15.75 13.21
CA PRO A 44 33.11 16.13 13.39
C PRO A 44 32.35 15.06 14.18
N PHE A 45 31.37 15.47 14.98
CA PHE A 45 30.65 14.58 15.90
C PHE A 45 29.88 13.48 15.15
N CYS A 46 29.32 13.77 13.97
CA CYS A 46 28.72 12.75 13.11
C CYS A 46 29.73 11.66 12.68
N ILE A 47 31.00 12.02 12.45
CA ILE A 47 32.07 11.06 12.11
C ILE A 47 32.53 10.27 13.35
N ARG A 48 32.47 10.85 14.55
CA ARG A 48 32.72 10.11 15.81
C ARG A 48 31.70 8.99 16.02
N VAL A 49 30.44 9.17 15.61
CA VAL A 49 29.40 8.12 15.65
C VAL A 49 29.65 7.03 14.61
N LEU A 50 30.12 7.37 13.39
CA LEU A 50 30.59 6.38 12.42
C LEU A 50 31.76 5.55 12.98
N LEU A 51 32.72 6.21 13.65
CA LEU A 51 33.90 5.55 14.21
C LEU A 51 33.56 4.59 15.36
N GLU A 52 32.65 4.98 16.27
CA GLU A 52 32.18 4.09 17.34
C GLU A 52 31.53 2.83 16.76
N SER A 53 30.64 2.99 15.78
CA SER A 53 29.97 1.88 15.09
C SER A 53 30.99 0.92 14.45
N ALA A 54 31.99 1.47 13.76
CA ALA A 54 33.05 0.68 13.13
C ALA A 54 33.94 -0.05 14.15
N ILE A 55 34.32 0.62 15.26
CA ILE A 55 35.10 0.00 16.35
C ILE A 55 34.33 -1.18 16.97
N ARG A 56 33.06 -0.96 17.34
CA ARG A 56 32.22 -1.93 18.08
C ARG A 56 31.74 -3.12 17.23
N LYS A 57 31.68 -2.97 15.91
CA LYS A 57 31.24 -4.02 14.98
C LYS A 57 32.39 -4.58 14.10
N CYS A 58 33.65 -4.31 14.44
CA CYS A 58 34.85 -4.81 13.74
C CYS A 58 35.00 -6.34 13.83
N ASP A 59 34.35 -7.06 12.92
CA ASP A 59 34.38 -8.52 12.81
C ASP A 59 35.49 -9.06 11.89
N GLY A 60 36.23 -8.17 11.21
CA GLY A 60 37.28 -8.53 10.25
C GLY A 60 36.76 -9.02 8.90
N PHE A 61 35.44 -9.03 8.69
CA PHE A 61 34.79 -9.55 7.49
C PHE A 61 33.90 -8.51 6.80
N TYR A 62 32.84 -8.05 7.50
CA TYR A 62 32.03 -6.92 7.06
C TYR A 62 32.67 -5.59 7.41
N VAL A 63 33.28 -5.49 8.60
CA VAL A 63 33.94 -4.28 9.10
C VAL A 63 35.37 -4.65 9.49
N LYS A 64 36.35 -4.04 8.80
CA LYS A 64 37.78 -4.31 8.97
C LYS A 64 38.42 -3.26 9.87
N ALA A 65 39.60 -3.58 10.41
CA ALA A 65 40.45 -2.60 11.08
C ALA A 65 40.90 -1.45 10.14
N GLU A 66 40.92 -1.72 8.83
CA GLU A 66 41.15 -0.71 7.77
C GLU A 66 40.02 0.33 7.73
N ASP A 67 38.75 -0.06 7.83
CA ASP A 67 37.61 0.88 7.88
C ASP A 67 37.72 1.82 9.10
N VAL A 68 38.07 1.27 10.27
CA VAL A 68 38.31 2.05 11.49
C VAL A 68 39.45 3.05 11.31
N SER A 69 40.55 2.63 10.66
CA SER A 69 41.67 3.53 10.33
C SER A 69 41.28 4.62 9.34
N ASN A 70 40.47 4.30 8.32
CA ASN A 70 40.02 5.24 7.30
C ASN A 70 39.05 6.29 7.86
N ILE A 71 38.15 5.89 8.77
CA ILE A 71 37.26 6.82 9.48
C ILE A 71 38.04 7.70 10.47
N LEU A 72 39.07 7.15 11.15
CA LEU A 72 39.94 7.94 12.04
C LEU A 72 40.79 8.96 11.26
N ASP A 73 41.21 8.64 10.04
CA ASP A 73 41.95 9.55 9.14
C ASP A 73 41.04 10.31 8.16
N TRP A 74 39.77 10.54 8.54
CA TRP A 74 38.74 11.19 7.72
C TRP A 74 39.19 12.48 7.01
N GLN A 75 40.08 13.28 7.60
CA GLN A 75 40.61 14.49 6.97
C GLN A 75 41.36 14.22 5.65
N THR A 76 42.03 13.08 5.52
CA THR A 76 42.69 12.67 4.27
C THR A 76 41.78 11.81 3.40
N GLN A 77 40.92 10.99 4.02
CA GLN A 77 40.11 9.96 3.36
C GLN A 77 38.73 10.41 2.86
N GLN A 78 38.28 11.62 3.25
CA GLN A 78 37.04 12.23 2.76
C GLN A 78 36.95 12.23 1.22
N ASN A 79 35.79 11.81 0.70
CA ASN A 79 35.47 11.56 -0.70
C ASN A 79 36.40 10.56 -1.44
N GLN A 80 37.19 9.75 -0.72
CA GLN A 80 38.14 8.79 -1.30
C GLN A 80 37.92 7.37 -0.77
N ALA A 81 37.85 7.18 0.55
CA ALA A 81 37.57 5.87 1.12
C ALA A 81 36.07 5.52 1.00
N GLU A 82 35.77 4.33 0.48
CA GLU A 82 34.52 3.65 0.80
C GLU A 82 34.70 2.98 2.17
N VAL A 83 33.73 3.18 3.06
CA VAL A 83 33.68 2.60 4.41
C VAL A 83 32.30 2.01 4.66
N VAL A 84 32.15 1.30 5.77
CA VAL A 84 30.91 0.63 6.17
C VAL A 84 30.34 1.17 7.48
N PHE A 85 29.02 1.31 7.56
CA PHE A 85 28.31 1.78 8.75
C PHE A 85 27.28 0.77 9.25
N SER A 86 27.37 0.41 10.53
CA SER A 86 26.38 -0.43 11.22
C SER A 86 25.47 0.46 12.09
N PRO A 87 24.30 0.91 11.60
CA PRO A 87 23.35 1.65 12.43
C PRO A 87 22.82 0.78 13.57
N ALA A 88 22.40 1.42 14.67
CA ALA A 88 21.86 0.72 15.83
C ALA A 88 20.49 0.07 15.58
N ARG A 89 19.65 0.66 14.71
CA ARG A 89 18.28 0.21 14.42
C ARG A 89 17.81 0.60 13.01
N VAL A 90 16.66 0.05 12.60
CA VAL A 90 16.00 0.34 11.31
C VAL A 90 14.60 0.88 11.53
N LEU A 91 14.19 1.86 10.71
CA LEU A 91 12.86 2.48 10.72
C LEU A 91 12.10 2.17 9.42
N LEU A 92 10.91 1.59 9.53
CA LEU A 92 10.05 1.24 8.40
C LEU A 92 8.72 2.01 8.46
N GLN A 93 8.22 2.42 7.30
CA GLN A 93 6.85 2.93 7.13
C GLN A 93 6.01 1.94 6.32
N ASP A 94 4.67 1.97 6.40
CA ASP A 94 3.87 0.83 5.96
C ASP A 94 3.93 0.48 4.45
N PHE A 95 4.27 1.41 3.56
CA PHE A 95 4.41 1.09 2.13
C PHE A 95 5.73 0.36 1.83
N THR A 96 6.82 0.70 2.52
CA THR A 96 8.15 0.05 2.37
C THR A 96 8.36 -1.11 3.33
N GLY A 97 7.65 -1.15 4.46
CA GLY A 97 7.72 -2.22 5.45
C GLY A 97 6.96 -3.49 5.04
N ILE A 98 5.85 -3.38 4.29
CA ILE A 98 5.17 -4.57 3.72
C ILE A 98 6.14 -5.46 2.92
N PRO A 99 6.84 -4.97 1.88
CA PRO A 99 7.72 -5.80 1.05
C PRO A 99 8.90 -6.37 1.84
N ALA A 100 9.55 -5.59 2.70
CA ALA A 100 10.65 -6.06 3.55
C ALA A 100 10.22 -7.21 4.48
N MET A 101 9.05 -7.07 5.11
CA MET A 101 8.50 -8.13 5.97
C MET A 101 7.96 -9.34 5.18
N VAL A 102 7.47 -9.14 3.95
CA VAL A 102 7.07 -10.23 3.03
C VAL A 102 8.28 -11.04 2.59
N ASP A 103 9.41 -10.41 2.31
CA ASP A 103 10.64 -11.09 1.90
C ASP A 103 11.24 -11.88 3.11
N LEU A 104 11.19 -11.33 4.33
CA LEU A 104 11.46 -12.08 5.57
C LEU A 104 10.56 -13.31 5.76
N ALA A 105 9.25 -13.17 5.52
CA ALA A 105 8.30 -14.29 5.60
C ALA A 105 8.58 -15.36 4.54
N ALA A 106 8.96 -14.96 3.33
CA ALA A 106 9.32 -15.86 2.24
C ALA A 106 10.66 -16.59 2.50
N MET A 107 11.62 -15.96 3.17
CA MET A 107 12.86 -16.60 3.62
C MET A 107 12.61 -17.70 4.67
N ARG A 108 11.67 -17.49 5.60
CA ARG A 108 11.22 -18.55 6.53
C ARG A 108 10.63 -19.74 5.78
N ASP A 109 9.77 -19.44 4.81
CA ASP A 109 9.19 -20.42 3.89
C ASP A 109 10.26 -21.19 3.11
N ALA A 110 11.38 -20.54 2.74
CA ALA A 110 12.50 -21.16 2.03
C ALA A 110 13.33 -22.11 2.93
N LEU A 111 13.71 -21.68 4.14
CA LEU A 111 14.40 -22.53 5.11
C LEU A 111 13.55 -23.75 5.51
N ALA A 112 12.26 -23.56 5.77
CA ALA A 112 11.36 -24.66 6.10
C ALA A 112 11.24 -25.70 4.95
N LYS A 113 11.31 -25.26 3.68
CA LYS A 113 11.36 -26.17 2.50
C LYS A 113 12.70 -26.90 2.37
N GLN A 114 13.77 -26.39 2.98
CA GLN A 114 15.08 -27.04 3.08
C GLN A 114 15.23 -27.92 4.35
N GLY A 115 14.24 -27.91 5.25
CA GLY A 115 14.28 -28.64 6.52
C GLY A 115 15.03 -27.90 7.66
N VAL A 116 15.36 -26.62 7.46
CA VAL A 116 16.03 -25.75 8.44
C VAL A 116 14.97 -24.99 9.26
N ASP A 117 15.25 -24.71 10.54
CA ASP A 117 14.32 -23.99 11.42
C ASP A 117 14.04 -22.55 10.90
N PRO A 118 12.78 -22.20 10.54
CA PRO A 118 12.44 -20.85 10.12
C PRO A 118 12.66 -19.79 11.20
N ASN A 119 12.68 -20.17 12.49
CA ASN A 119 12.87 -19.21 13.59
C ASN A 119 14.30 -18.64 13.66
N LEU A 120 15.24 -19.13 12.85
CA LEU A 120 16.56 -18.52 12.65
C LEU A 120 16.47 -17.17 11.91
N VAL A 121 15.43 -16.96 11.08
CA VAL A 121 15.20 -15.71 10.36
C VAL A 121 14.50 -14.70 11.27
N ASN A 122 15.26 -13.71 11.76
CA ASN A 122 14.79 -12.50 12.43
C ASN A 122 15.76 -11.34 12.12
N PRO A 123 15.31 -10.08 12.21
CA PRO A 123 16.20 -8.92 12.21
C PRO A 123 17.27 -8.98 13.32
N ARG A 124 18.50 -8.63 12.95
CA ARG A 124 19.69 -8.57 13.82
C ARG A 124 19.75 -7.31 14.67
N CYS A 125 19.01 -6.27 14.31
CA CYS A 125 18.86 -5.02 15.06
C CYS A 125 17.37 -4.77 15.36
N PRO A 126 17.04 -3.91 16.35
CA PRO A 126 15.70 -3.34 16.49
C PRO A 126 15.19 -2.77 15.16
N THR A 127 13.95 -3.09 14.84
CA THR A 127 13.26 -2.70 13.60
C THR A 127 11.88 -2.19 13.98
N ASP A 128 11.71 -0.87 13.93
CA ASP A 128 10.45 -0.21 14.25
C ASP A 128 9.66 0.04 12.97
N LEU A 129 8.48 -0.58 12.84
CA LEU A 129 7.58 -0.36 11.72
C LEU A 129 6.38 0.47 12.18
N ILE A 130 6.17 1.61 11.53
CA ILE A 130 5.08 2.53 11.84
C ILE A 130 4.10 2.57 10.67
N VAL A 131 2.81 2.59 10.98
CA VAL A 131 1.74 2.65 9.99
C VAL A 131 1.15 4.05 9.98
N ASP A 132 1.27 4.77 8.87
CA ASP A 132 0.74 6.14 8.72
C ASP A 132 0.48 6.59 7.27
N HIS A 133 1.10 5.95 6.27
CA HIS A 133 0.88 6.19 4.84
C HIS A 133 -0.42 5.54 4.32
N SER A 134 -1.08 4.70 5.12
CA SER A 134 -2.31 3.99 4.75
C SER A 134 -3.60 4.82 4.83
N LEU A 135 -3.61 5.92 5.59
CA LEU A 135 -4.80 6.77 5.81
C LEU A 135 -5.18 7.53 4.55
N GLN A 136 -6.47 7.51 4.21
CA GLN A 136 -7.04 8.22 3.06
C GLN A 136 -8.24 9.05 3.53
N ILE A 137 -8.28 10.33 3.13
CA ILE A 137 -9.40 11.23 3.46
C ILE A 137 -10.53 10.96 2.46
N ASP A 138 -11.45 10.08 2.84
CA ASP A 138 -12.64 9.71 2.07
C ASP A 138 -13.84 10.63 2.35
N TYR A 139 -13.92 11.18 3.55
CA TYR A 139 -14.98 12.07 4.03
C TYR A 139 -14.43 13.44 4.42
N ASN A 140 -15.12 14.49 3.97
CA ASN A 140 -14.97 15.88 4.38
C ASN A 140 -16.35 16.56 4.49
N GLU A 141 -16.45 17.71 5.17
CA GLU A 141 -17.76 18.33 5.47
C GLU A 141 -18.45 19.03 4.28
N SER A 142 -17.78 19.17 3.13
CA SER A 142 -18.14 20.15 2.09
C SER A 142 -19.33 19.77 1.16
N HIS A 143 -20.45 19.28 1.71
CA HIS A 143 -21.74 19.17 1.01
C HIS A 143 -22.95 19.47 1.92
N GLY A 144 -23.14 20.74 2.29
CA GLY A 144 -24.18 21.19 3.24
C GLY A 144 -24.92 22.48 2.85
N VAL A 145 -25.49 22.56 1.63
CA VAL A 145 -26.31 23.73 1.22
C VAL A 145 -27.65 23.74 1.98
N LYS A 146 -27.80 24.66 2.93
CA LYS A 146 -29.08 24.92 3.62
C LYS A 146 -30.01 25.71 2.69
N SER A 147 -31.12 25.10 2.26
CA SER A 147 -32.20 25.84 1.59
C SER A 147 -32.93 26.79 2.57
N PRO A 148 -33.46 27.95 2.13
CA PRO A 148 -34.14 28.89 3.01
C PRO A 148 -35.38 28.32 3.72
N ALA A 149 -35.67 28.82 4.92
CA ALA A 149 -36.70 28.29 5.81
C ALA A 149 -38.14 28.62 5.37
N GLY A 150 -39.10 27.72 5.68
CA GLY A 150 -40.50 27.88 5.30
C GLY A 150 -41.52 27.22 6.24
N ARG A 151 -42.12 28.05 7.12
CA ARG A 151 -43.35 27.82 7.92
C ARG A 151 -43.24 27.01 9.24
N PRO A 152 -44.18 27.23 10.21
CA PRO A 152 -43.84 27.13 11.64
C PRO A 152 -44.54 26.01 12.43
N SER A 153 -43.97 25.72 13.60
CA SER A 153 -44.46 24.74 14.58
C SER A 153 -45.75 25.16 15.30
N PRO A 154 -46.71 24.24 15.52
CA PRO A 154 -47.78 24.41 16.51
C PRO A 154 -47.26 24.27 17.95
N ARG A 155 -48.00 24.83 18.92
CA ARG A 155 -47.68 24.78 20.35
C ARG A 155 -48.06 23.41 20.96
N GLY A 156 -47.32 22.97 21.99
CA GLY A 156 -47.62 21.75 22.74
C GLY A 156 -48.61 21.95 23.90
N HIS A 157 -48.99 20.83 24.54
CA HIS A 157 -49.70 20.80 25.82
C HIS A 157 -49.20 19.66 26.71
N ASN A 158 -49.21 19.88 28.03
CA ASN A 158 -48.94 18.86 29.04
C ASN A 158 -50.16 17.96 29.25
N SER A 159 -49.95 16.65 29.45
CA SER A 159 -50.70 15.90 30.48
C SER A 159 -49.99 14.61 30.86
N SER A 160 -50.12 14.25 32.14
CA SER A 160 -49.67 13.00 32.76
C SER A 160 -50.77 11.92 32.70
N GLY A 161 -50.41 10.66 32.94
CA GLY A 161 -51.41 9.65 33.33
C GLY A 161 -51.01 8.19 33.06
N GLN A 162 -50.98 7.37 34.10
CA GLN A 162 -50.76 5.92 34.02
C GLN A 162 -52.07 5.15 33.77
N CYS A 163 -51.95 3.92 33.25
CA CYS A 163 -52.89 2.79 33.48
C CYS A 163 -54.34 2.92 32.93
N SER A 164 -55.09 1.84 32.73
CA SER A 164 -54.82 0.39 32.77
C SER A 164 -55.76 -0.38 31.81
N SER A 165 -55.70 -1.72 31.82
CA SER A 165 -56.48 -2.61 30.94
C SER A 165 -57.87 -2.96 31.48
N GLN A 166 -58.82 -3.31 30.60
CA GLN A 166 -59.48 -4.65 30.56
C GLN A 166 -60.51 -4.83 29.40
N ARG A 167 -60.89 -6.10 29.18
CA ARG A 167 -61.95 -6.66 28.29
C ARG A 167 -63.25 -6.85 29.12
N PRO A 168 -64.50 -7.03 28.58
CA PRO A 168 -64.87 -8.07 27.57
C PRO A 168 -66.13 -7.82 26.67
N GLY A 169 -66.56 -8.80 25.86
CA GLY A 169 -68.00 -8.99 25.50
C GLY A 169 -68.45 -9.19 24.02
N HIS A 170 -68.52 -10.46 23.58
CA HIS A 170 -69.46 -11.09 22.61
C HIS A 170 -70.14 -10.42 21.36
N ARG A 171 -69.92 -11.09 20.21
CA ARG A 171 -70.88 -11.68 19.20
C ARG A 171 -71.71 -10.83 18.19
N GLY A 172 -71.51 -11.18 16.90
CA GLY A 172 -72.51 -11.20 15.78
C GLY A 172 -72.35 -10.10 14.71
N SER A 173 -72.86 -10.20 13.46
CA SER A 173 -73.22 -11.32 12.55
C SER A 173 -73.81 -10.78 11.22
N CYS A 174 -73.22 -11.05 10.04
CA CYS A 174 -73.74 -10.99 8.62
C CYS A 174 -72.52 -10.97 7.65
N SER A 175 -72.37 -11.61 6.47
CA SER A 175 -73.24 -12.08 5.34
C SER A 175 -73.62 -10.98 4.32
N LYS A 176 -73.52 -11.13 2.97
CA LYS A 176 -72.99 -12.19 2.07
C LYS A 176 -72.90 -11.70 0.58
N GLY A 177 -71.86 -12.07 -0.19
CA GLY A 177 -71.82 -12.01 -1.69
C GLY A 177 -71.73 -10.62 -2.37
N SER A 178 -71.51 -10.48 -3.69
CA SER A 178 -71.01 -11.42 -4.72
C SER A 178 -70.59 -10.69 -6.03
N CYS A 179 -69.85 -11.39 -6.91
CA CYS A 179 -69.10 -10.91 -8.10
C CYS A 179 -69.89 -10.29 -9.27
N SER A 180 -69.19 -9.49 -10.10
CA SER A 180 -69.37 -9.38 -11.56
C SER A 180 -68.10 -8.84 -12.24
N ASP A 181 -67.69 -9.36 -13.40
CA ASP A 181 -66.41 -9.03 -14.07
C ASP A 181 -66.47 -9.33 -15.60
N ALA A 182 -66.21 -8.35 -16.48
CA ALA A 182 -65.98 -8.56 -17.94
C ALA A 182 -65.63 -7.28 -18.78
N SER A 183 -64.63 -7.43 -19.66
CA SER A 183 -64.45 -6.84 -21.03
C SER A 183 -63.87 -5.42 -21.28
N SER A 184 -62.76 -5.38 -22.06
CA SER A 184 -62.20 -4.34 -22.99
C SER A 184 -62.07 -2.86 -22.51
N GLY A 185 -60.98 -2.09 -22.73
CA GLY A 185 -59.80 -2.17 -23.64
C GLY A 185 -59.80 -0.92 -24.57
N ARG A 186 -58.73 -0.11 -24.78
CA ARG A 186 -57.26 -0.26 -24.67
C ARG A 186 -56.57 1.04 -24.16
N ALA A 187 -55.40 0.92 -23.51
CA ALA A 187 -54.28 1.90 -23.41
C ALA A 187 -54.56 3.27 -22.71
N PRO A 188 -53.56 3.98 -22.13
CA PRO A 188 -52.10 3.80 -22.25
C PRO A 188 -51.36 3.55 -20.90
N SER A 189 -50.04 3.79 -20.92
CA SER A 189 -49.00 3.63 -19.89
C SER A 189 -49.28 4.15 -18.47
N ILE A 190 -48.79 3.40 -17.46
CA ILE A 190 -48.08 3.91 -16.26
C ILE A 190 -47.29 2.73 -15.60
N GLN A 191 -46.24 3.05 -14.82
CA GLN A 191 -45.40 2.08 -14.10
C GLN A 191 -45.94 1.79 -12.68
N ILE A 192 -45.57 0.63 -12.11
CA ILE A 192 -45.37 0.36 -10.66
C ILE A 192 -44.80 -1.08 -10.58
N GLU A 193 -43.49 -1.23 -10.41
CA GLU A 193 -42.76 -1.34 -9.14
C GLU A 193 -42.75 -2.76 -8.53
N ASN A 194 -41.56 -3.35 -8.52
CA ASN A 194 -41.13 -4.32 -7.51
C ASN A 194 -39.59 -4.26 -7.39
N THR A 195 -39.11 -3.05 -7.15
CA THR A 195 -37.70 -2.76 -6.86
C THR A 195 -37.57 -2.55 -5.35
N PRO A 196 -36.73 -3.28 -4.61
CA PRO A 196 -36.48 -2.97 -3.21
C PRO A 196 -35.84 -1.58 -3.10
N LEU A 197 -36.32 -0.75 -2.17
CA LEU A 197 -35.96 0.67 -2.11
C LEU A 197 -34.47 0.89 -1.79
N LEU A 198 -33.66 1.12 -2.82
CA LEU A 198 -32.41 1.88 -2.71
C LEU A 198 -32.73 3.37 -2.66
N CYS A 199 -33.27 3.81 -1.51
CA CYS A 199 -33.40 5.22 -1.20
C CYS A 199 -32.00 5.85 -1.10
N PRO A 200 -31.70 6.95 -1.81
CA PRO A 200 -30.43 7.66 -1.63
C PRO A 200 -30.44 8.30 -0.24
N PHE A 201 -29.63 7.76 0.68
CA PHE A 201 -29.55 8.31 2.02
C PHE A 201 -28.94 9.71 1.97
N HIS A 202 -29.77 10.68 2.37
CA HIS A 202 -29.36 12.02 2.74
C HIS A 202 -28.13 11.93 3.65
N LEU A 203 -27.02 12.52 3.22
CA LEU A 203 -25.87 12.74 4.08
C LEU A 203 -26.30 13.77 5.14
N GLN A 204 -26.64 13.29 6.34
CA GLN A 204 -26.75 14.19 7.49
C GLN A 204 -25.34 14.69 7.84
N PRO A 205 -25.18 15.97 8.23
CA PRO A 205 -23.94 16.45 8.82
C PRO A 205 -23.52 15.56 9.99
N VAL A 206 -22.23 15.29 10.08
CA VAL A 206 -21.64 14.34 11.03
C VAL A 206 -20.56 15.09 11.81
N SER A 207 -20.52 14.95 13.13
CA SER A 207 -19.66 15.81 13.95
C SER A 207 -18.16 15.56 13.72
N GLU A 208 -17.31 16.54 14.06
CA GLU A 208 -15.85 16.48 13.87
C GLU A 208 -15.22 15.14 14.35
N PRO A 209 -15.59 14.58 15.53
CA PRO A 209 -15.07 13.28 15.98
C PRO A 209 -15.47 12.11 15.07
N GLU A 210 -16.70 12.12 14.54
CA GLU A 210 -17.24 11.04 13.73
C GLU A 210 -16.63 10.99 12.33
N THR A 211 -16.23 12.14 11.76
CA THR A 211 -15.59 12.19 10.44
C THR A 211 -14.17 11.62 10.48
N MET A 212 -13.42 11.85 11.56
CA MET A 212 -12.13 11.19 11.79
C MET A 212 -12.31 9.67 11.91
N VAL A 213 -13.25 9.23 12.76
CA VAL A 213 -13.54 7.79 12.97
C VAL A 213 -13.94 7.11 11.66
N ARG A 214 -14.78 7.72 10.81
CA ARG A 214 -15.18 7.11 9.52
C ARG A 214 -14.05 7.03 8.49
N ASN A 215 -13.13 8.00 8.47
CA ASN A 215 -11.93 7.91 7.63
C ASN A 215 -11.01 6.78 8.12
N GLN A 216 -10.85 6.62 9.44
CA GLN A 216 -10.14 5.48 10.04
C GLN A 216 -10.85 4.16 9.74
N GLU A 217 -12.17 4.03 9.92
CA GLU A 217 -12.94 2.82 9.56
C GLU A 217 -12.70 2.41 8.09
N MET A 218 -12.72 3.38 7.17
CA MET A 218 -12.47 3.11 5.74
C MET A 218 -11.01 2.73 5.45
N GLU A 219 -10.04 3.35 6.10
CA GLU A 219 -8.63 2.92 6.06
C GLU A 219 -8.50 1.48 6.56
N LEU A 220 -9.07 1.16 7.72
CA LEU A 220 -8.97 -0.13 8.37
C LEU A 220 -9.67 -1.22 7.55
N ILE A 221 -10.78 -0.91 6.87
CA ILE A 221 -11.43 -1.80 5.89
C ILE A 221 -10.52 -2.02 4.67
N ARG A 222 -9.95 -0.95 4.08
CA ARG A 222 -9.10 -1.03 2.88
C ARG A 222 -7.79 -1.76 3.11
N ASN A 223 -7.20 -1.59 4.28
CA ASN A 223 -5.87 -2.06 4.64
C ASN A 223 -5.89 -3.28 5.59
N LYS A 224 -7.08 -3.83 5.94
CA LYS A 224 -7.22 -4.93 6.93
C LYS A 224 -6.17 -6.03 6.73
N GLU A 225 -6.02 -6.54 5.52
CA GLU A 225 -5.08 -7.63 5.19
C GLU A 225 -3.60 -7.25 5.47
N ARG A 226 -3.21 -6.00 5.16
CA ARG A 226 -1.87 -5.46 5.43
C ARG A 226 -1.62 -5.34 6.94
N LEU A 227 -2.63 -4.88 7.69
CA LEU A 227 -2.57 -4.75 9.14
C LEU A 227 -2.53 -6.13 9.85
N GLN A 228 -3.29 -7.11 9.35
CA GLN A 228 -3.25 -8.49 9.83
C GLN A 228 -1.87 -9.13 9.60
N PHE A 229 -1.25 -8.84 8.45
CA PHE A 229 0.12 -9.27 8.16
C PHE A 229 1.14 -8.63 9.12
N PHE A 230 1.05 -7.33 9.40
CA PHE A 230 1.94 -6.69 10.37
C PHE A 230 1.71 -7.16 11.82
N LYS A 231 0.46 -7.43 12.23
CA LYS A 231 0.16 -8.02 13.54
C LYS A 231 0.54 -9.50 13.65
N TRP A 232 0.81 -10.16 12.53
CA TRP A 232 1.55 -11.42 12.52
C TRP A 232 3.06 -11.15 12.65
N CYS A 233 3.61 -10.19 11.91
CA CYS A 233 5.04 -9.84 11.94
C CYS A 233 5.57 -9.52 13.35
N SER A 234 4.89 -8.67 14.12
CA SER A 234 5.30 -8.31 15.49
C SER A 234 5.18 -9.44 16.51
N LYS A 235 4.44 -10.51 16.20
CA LYS A 235 4.43 -11.76 16.98
C LYS A 235 5.52 -12.74 16.50
N ALA A 236 5.73 -12.80 15.18
CA ALA A 236 6.51 -13.85 14.53
C ALA A 236 8.01 -13.59 14.54
N PHE A 237 8.44 -12.33 14.49
CA PHE A 237 9.85 -11.94 14.40
C PHE A 237 10.32 -11.27 15.69
N LYS A 238 11.46 -11.74 16.23
CA LYS A 238 12.20 -11.01 17.26
C LYS A 238 12.69 -9.68 16.69
N ASN A 239 12.84 -8.68 17.56
CA ASN A 239 13.30 -7.33 17.22
C ASN A 239 12.39 -6.52 16.27
N VAL A 240 11.19 -7.02 15.90
CA VAL A 240 10.21 -6.27 15.11
C VAL A 240 9.13 -5.67 16.01
N ASN A 241 9.14 -4.36 16.13
CA ASN A 241 8.09 -3.57 16.78
C ASN A 241 7.13 -3.03 15.70
N VAL A 242 5.83 -2.92 16.01
CA VAL A 242 4.83 -2.36 15.10
C VAL A 242 3.94 -1.36 15.83
N VAL A 243 3.96 -0.11 15.36
CA VAL A 243 3.12 1.00 15.84
C VAL A 243 1.85 1.09 14.98
N PRO A 244 0.64 0.92 15.56
CA PRO A 244 -0.62 0.93 14.81
C PRO A 244 -1.06 2.33 14.32
N PRO A 245 -1.95 2.41 13.30
CA PRO A 245 -2.26 3.63 12.55
C PRO A 245 -2.93 4.77 13.34
N ASP A 246 -3.49 4.51 14.52
CA ASP A 246 -4.19 5.50 15.34
C ASP A 246 -3.31 6.14 16.44
N ILE A 247 -1.99 5.90 16.40
CA ILE A 247 -1.02 6.45 17.35
C ILE A 247 -0.53 7.85 16.92
N ASN A 248 0.44 7.95 16.01
CA ASN A 248 0.95 9.20 15.43
C ASN A 248 1.84 8.90 14.20
N THR A 249 2.34 9.92 13.50
CA THR A 249 3.16 9.75 12.27
C THR A 249 4.56 9.20 12.52
N VAL A 250 5.19 8.59 11.50
CA VAL A 250 6.52 7.93 11.54
C VAL A 250 7.57 8.76 12.28
N HIS A 251 7.82 9.98 11.81
CA HIS A 251 8.90 10.82 12.33
C HIS A 251 8.58 11.33 13.72
N GLN A 252 7.30 11.59 14.01
CA GLN A 252 6.87 12.06 15.32
C GLN A 252 6.96 10.93 16.36
N VAL A 253 6.54 9.69 16.07
CA VAL A 253 6.76 8.55 17.00
C VAL A 253 8.25 8.20 17.13
N ASN A 254 9.05 8.36 16.07
CA ASN A 254 10.51 8.17 16.14
C ASN A 254 11.16 9.15 17.13
N LEU A 255 10.81 10.44 17.07
CA LEU A 255 11.24 11.45 18.03
C LEU A 255 10.66 11.22 19.43
N GLU A 256 9.35 11.01 19.53
CA GLU A 256 8.61 11.12 20.79
C GLU A 256 8.54 9.81 21.61
N TYR A 257 8.97 8.67 21.06
CA TYR A 257 8.82 7.39 21.73
C TYR A 257 9.96 6.38 21.48
N LEU A 258 10.47 6.27 20.26
CA LEU A 258 11.43 5.22 19.88
C LEU A 258 12.89 5.57 20.09
N CYS A 259 13.24 6.85 20.00
CA CYS A 259 14.63 7.27 20.13
C CYS A 259 15.14 7.17 21.58
N GLN A 260 16.40 6.79 21.73
CA GLN A 260 17.03 6.61 23.05
C GLN A 260 18.29 7.46 23.25
N VAL A 261 18.87 8.02 22.18
CA VAL A 261 20.20 8.69 22.10
C VAL A 261 21.38 7.78 22.44
N VAL A 262 21.23 6.93 23.45
CA VAL A 262 22.15 5.87 23.83
C VAL A 262 21.36 4.57 23.91
N GLN A 263 21.77 3.57 23.14
CA GLN A 263 21.19 2.24 23.08
C GLN A 263 21.92 1.30 24.05
N GLU A 264 21.24 0.23 24.48
CA GLU A 264 21.75 -0.72 25.48
C GLU A 264 21.48 -2.17 25.01
N GLU A 265 22.55 -2.95 24.75
CA GLU A 265 22.51 -4.33 24.23
C GLU A 265 23.56 -5.19 24.96
N GLU A 266 23.16 -6.34 25.53
CA GLU A 266 24.06 -7.28 26.25
C GLU A 266 24.98 -6.63 27.32
N GLY A 267 24.51 -5.58 28.00
CA GLY A 267 25.28 -4.83 28.99
C GLY A 267 26.39 -3.95 28.40
N PHE A 268 26.29 -3.62 27.11
CA PHE A 268 27.05 -2.56 26.43
C PHE A 268 26.14 -1.38 26.09
N ILE A 269 26.66 -0.16 26.22
CA ILE A 269 26.03 1.08 25.77
C ILE A 269 26.81 1.73 24.62
N TYR A 270 26.08 2.32 23.67
CA TYR A 270 26.60 2.94 22.45
C TYR A 270 25.59 3.96 21.86
N PRO A 271 25.97 4.81 20.89
CA PRO A 271 25.10 5.86 20.39
C PRO A 271 23.94 5.30 19.57
N ASP A 272 22.74 5.89 19.73
CA ASP A 272 21.61 5.62 18.86
C ASP A 272 21.91 6.10 17.44
N SER A 273 21.47 5.32 16.46
CA SER A 273 21.63 5.62 15.04
C SER A 273 20.66 4.78 14.22
N VAL A 274 20.11 5.37 13.16
CA VAL A 274 18.97 4.78 12.45
C VAL A 274 19.04 5.06 10.96
N VAL A 275 18.87 4.00 10.16
CA VAL A 275 18.54 4.15 8.74
C VAL A 275 17.08 3.79 8.53
N GLY A 276 16.37 4.56 7.71
CA GLY A 276 14.94 4.38 7.52
C GLY A 276 14.52 4.38 6.07
N THR A 277 13.42 3.70 5.76
CA THR A 277 12.86 3.65 4.40
C THR A 277 12.03 4.89 4.03
N ASP A 278 12.40 6.05 4.59
CA ASP A 278 11.82 7.36 4.34
C ASP A 278 12.92 8.44 4.30
N SER A 279 12.81 9.41 3.37
CA SER A 279 13.81 10.49 3.22
C SER A 279 13.91 11.42 4.42
N HIS A 280 12.81 11.60 5.17
CA HIS A 280 12.74 12.48 6.34
C HIS A 280 13.19 11.77 7.64
N THR A 281 13.74 10.55 7.56
CA THR A 281 14.49 9.95 8.69
C THR A 281 15.60 10.89 9.19
N THR A 282 16.11 11.80 8.34
CA THR A 282 17.09 12.83 8.74
C THR A 282 16.62 13.77 9.85
N MET A 283 15.31 13.89 10.11
CA MET A 283 14.76 14.70 11.21
C MET A 283 15.37 14.35 12.58
N ILE A 284 15.75 13.08 12.78
CA ILE A 284 16.31 12.56 14.03
C ILE A 284 17.70 13.14 14.37
N ASN A 285 18.44 13.62 13.36
CA ASN A 285 19.74 14.29 13.55
C ASN A 285 19.63 15.61 14.33
N GLY A 286 18.43 16.17 14.48
CA GLY A 286 18.15 17.34 15.33
C GLY A 286 18.29 17.07 16.83
N LEU A 287 18.35 15.79 17.24
CA LEU A 287 18.57 15.32 18.61
C LEU A 287 19.93 14.61 18.77
N GLY A 288 20.89 14.84 17.87
CA GLY A 288 22.23 14.25 17.91
C GLY A 288 22.32 12.75 17.60
N ILE A 289 21.27 12.18 17.01
CA ILE A 289 21.19 10.77 16.61
C ILE A 289 21.49 10.68 15.11
N LEU A 290 22.51 9.91 14.73
CA LEU A 290 22.94 9.83 13.34
C LEU A 290 21.96 8.99 12.51
N GLY A 291 21.33 9.58 11.49
CA GLY A 291 20.40 8.82 10.64
C GLY A 291 19.98 9.48 9.33
N TRP A 292 19.61 8.66 8.34
CA TRP A 292 19.19 9.11 7.01
C TRP A 292 18.25 8.12 6.31
N GLY A 293 17.65 8.56 5.21
CA GLY A 293 16.78 7.74 4.37
C GLY A 293 17.55 6.83 3.41
N VAL A 294 17.19 5.54 3.40
CA VAL A 294 17.78 4.48 2.55
C VAL A 294 16.69 3.70 1.80
N GLY A 295 17.10 2.82 0.88
CA GLY A 295 16.20 1.95 0.12
C GLY A 295 15.69 0.73 0.88
N GLY A 296 14.74 0.03 0.24
CA GLY A 296 14.19 -1.23 0.77
C GLY A 296 15.25 -2.30 1.04
N ILE A 297 16.11 -2.66 0.06
CA ILE A 297 17.18 -3.64 0.32
C ILE A 297 18.17 -3.08 1.33
N GLU A 298 18.47 -1.79 1.32
CA GLU A 298 19.44 -1.22 2.26
C GLU A 298 18.97 -1.37 3.71
N SER A 299 17.67 -1.15 3.99
CA SER A 299 17.08 -1.51 5.29
C SER A 299 16.96 -3.03 5.52
N GLU A 300 16.53 -3.83 4.53
CA GLU A 300 16.46 -5.29 4.65
C GLU A 300 17.85 -5.90 4.95
N ALA A 301 18.91 -5.44 4.28
CA ALA A 301 20.29 -5.85 4.45
C ALA A 301 20.81 -5.54 5.85
N VAL A 302 20.54 -4.33 6.35
CA VAL A 302 20.83 -3.93 7.73
C VAL A 302 20.05 -4.78 8.73
N MET A 303 18.78 -5.09 8.45
CA MET A 303 18.02 -6.05 9.25
C MET A 303 18.66 -7.45 9.24
N PHE A 304 19.34 -7.88 8.17
CA PHE A 304 20.14 -9.11 8.17
C PHE A 304 21.55 -8.97 8.77
N GLY A 305 21.95 -7.76 9.19
CA GLY A 305 23.25 -7.47 9.81
C GLY A 305 24.37 -7.13 8.83
N GLN A 306 24.07 -6.81 7.57
CA GLN A 306 25.03 -6.22 6.65
C GLN A 306 25.09 -4.69 6.87
N PRO A 307 26.27 -4.07 6.98
CA PRO A 307 26.38 -2.63 7.11
C PRO A 307 26.07 -1.88 5.81
N VAL A 308 25.69 -0.61 5.93
CA VAL A 308 25.49 0.31 4.81
C VAL A 308 26.85 0.76 4.28
N ALA A 309 27.09 0.60 2.98
CA ALA A 309 28.28 1.12 2.31
C ALA A 309 28.17 2.62 2.06
N LEU A 310 29.20 3.38 2.44
CA LEU A 310 29.22 4.84 2.46
C LEU A 310 30.57 5.34 1.92
N THR A 311 30.56 6.22 0.91
CA THR A 311 31.76 7.02 0.61
C THR A 311 31.97 7.97 1.78
N LEU A 312 33.14 7.94 2.41
CA LEU A 312 33.42 8.70 3.63
C LEU A 312 33.21 10.21 3.35
N PRO A 313 32.19 10.86 3.94
CA PRO A 313 31.65 12.10 3.38
C PRO A 313 32.40 13.33 3.85
N GLN A 314 32.52 14.34 2.97
CA GLN A 314 32.81 15.71 3.40
C GLN A 314 31.74 16.20 4.40
N VAL A 315 32.18 16.91 5.43
CA VAL A 315 31.32 17.52 6.46
C VAL A 315 31.48 19.03 6.40
N VAL A 316 30.39 19.74 6.12
CA VAL A 316 30.32 21.19 6.11
C VAL A 316 29.87 21.67 7.50
N GLY A 317 30.74 22.42 8.17
CA GLY A 317 30.38 23.08 9.42
C GLY A 317 29.51 24.30 9.16
N CYS A 318 28.25 24.30 9.58
CA CYS A 318 27.40 25.49 9.54
C CYS A 318 27.53 26.25 10.87
N LYS A 319 28.31 27.35 10.86
CA LYS A 319 28.57 28.16 12.05
C LYS A 319 27.45 29.20 12.22
N LEU A 320 26.58 29.00 13.21
CA LEU A 320 25.53 29.95 13.55
C LEU A 320 26.09 31.01 14.52
N VAL A 321 25.95 32.29 14.14
CA VAL A 321 26.43 33.45 14.91
C VAL A 321 25.37 34.54 15.00
N GLY A 322 25.55 35.52 15.88
CA GLY A 322 24.56 36.57 16.12
C GLY A 322 23.38 36.10 16.99
N ALA A 323 22.28 36.85 16.95
CA ALA A 323 21.06 36.60 17.69
C ALA A 323 19.87 36.40 16.74
N ILE A 324 18.88 35.61 17.16
CA ILE A 324 17.61 35.50 16.44
C ILE A 324 16.83 36.82 16.56
N ASN A 325 16.31 37.34 15.44
CA ASN A 325 15.42 38.50 15.45
C ASN A 325 14.14 38.17 16.26
N PRO A 326 13.69 39.00 17.23
CA PRO A 326 12.53 38.69 18.07
C PRO A 326 11.20 38.40 17.33
N LEU A 327 11.05 38.89 16.09
CA LEU A 327 9.88 38.61 15.25
C LEU A 327 10.09 37.39 14.32
N ALA A 328 11.31 36.86 14.20
CA ALA A 328 11.58 35.70 13.34
C ALA A 328 11.12 34.40 14.01
N THR A 329 10.27 33.67 13.30
CA THR A 329 9.73 32.38 13.75
C THR A 329 10.63 31.22 13.33
N SER A 330 10.41 30.02 13.90
CA SER A 330 11.18 28.81 13.54
C SER A 330 11.23 28.57 12.03
N ILE A 331 10.14 28.81 11.30
CA ILE A 331 10.10 28.63 9.84
C ILE A 331 10.90 29.71 9.09
N ASP A 332 11.00 30.95 9.59
CA ASP A 332 11.89 31.98 9.01
C ASP A 332 13.37 31.56 9.13
N ILE A 333 13.74 31.01 10.30
CA ILE A 333 15.08 30.48 10.57
C ILE A 333 15.39 29.29 9.64
N VAL A 334 14.51 28.29 9.61
CA VAL A 334 14.65 27.09 8.76
C VAL A 334 14.74 27.47 7.28
N LEU A 335 13.87 28.35 6.78
CA LEU A 335 13.85 28.80 5.38
C LEU A 335 14.94 29.82 5.05
N GLY A 336 15.59 30.41 6.05
CA GLY A 336 16.82 31.20 5.94
C GLY A 336 18.05 30.31 5.81
N ILE A 337 18.22 29.33 6.70
CA ILE A 337 19.31 28.34 6.67
C ILE A 337 19.23 27.52 5.38
N THR A 338 18.07 26.94 5.06
CA THR A 338 17.81 26.16 3.83
C THR A 338 18.23 26.93 2.57
N LYS A 339 17.94 28.23 2.52
CA LYS A 339 18.31 29.09 1.38
C LYS A 339 19.83 29.19 1.25
N HIS A 340 20.54 29.53 2.32
CA HIS A 340 22.00 29.71 2.29
C HIS A 340 22.74 28.40 2.00
N LEU A 341 22.37 27.29 2.66
CA LEU A 341 22.94 25.97 2.41
C LEU A 341 22.77 25.54 0.94
N ARG A 342 21.56 25.73 0.38
CA ARG A 342 21.29 25.45 -1.03
C ARG A 342 22.06 26.37 -1.99
N GLN A 343 22.33 27.62 -1.61
CA GLN A 343 23.17 28.54 -2.39
C GLN A 343 24.66 28.17 -2.33
N ALA A 344 25.12 27.52 -1.26
CA ALA A 344 26.50 27.04 -1.11
C ALA A 344 26.77 25.71 -1.85
N GLY A 345 25.75 25.02 -2.37
CA GLY A 345 25.94 23.87 -3.26
C GLY A 345 26.41 22.57 -2.57
N ILE A 346 26.05 22.37 -1.31
CA ILE A 346 26.48 21.26 -0.42
C ILE A 346 25.97 19.84 -0.80
N CYS A 347 25.69 19.59 -2.08
CA CYS A 347 25.05 18.36 -2.54
C CYS A 347 25.84 17.10 -2.18
N GLY A 348 25.19 16.13 -1.54
CA GLY A 348 25.80 14.85 -1.12
C GLY A 348 26.78 14.94 0.06
N LYS A 349 27.00 16.14 0.61
CA LYS A 349 27.82 16.34 1.82
C LYS A 349 27.00 16.09 3.09
N PHE A 350 27.68 15.85 4.20
CA PHE A 350 27.12 15.98 5.54
C PHE A 350 27.16 17.46 5.96
N VAL A 351 26.16 17.91 6.74
CA VAL A 351 26.21 19.21 7.45
C VAL A 351 26.25 18.95 8.94
N GLU A 352 27.07 19.70 9.67
CA GLU A 352 27.08 19.71 11.15
C GLU A 352 26.96 21.16 11.65
N PHE A 353 26.02 21.42 12.55
CA PHE A 353 25.74 22.76 13.06
C PHE A 353 26.55 23.06 14.32
N PHE A 354 27.19 24.24 14.37
CA PHE A 354 28.00 24.65 15.51
C PHE A 354 28.01 26.18 15.72
N GLY A 355 28.71 26.64 16.75
CA GLY A 355 28.80 28.05 17.13
C GLY A 355 27.68 28.52 18.08
N PRO A 356 27.82 29.73 18.64
CA PRO A 356 26.97 30.24 19.73
C PRO A 356 25.52 30.54 19.32
N GLY A 357 25.16 30.46 18.04
CA GLY A 357 23.77 30.53 17.59
C GLY A 357 22.97 29.24 17.83
N VAL A 358 23.63 28.08 17.97
CA VAL A 358 22.93 26.78 18.10
C VAL A 358 22.20 26.63 19.45
N SER A 359 22.70 27.28 20.50
CA SER A 359 22.04 27.33 21.82
C SER A 359 20.78 28.22 21.85
N GLN A 360 20.46 28.94 20.77
CA GLN A 360 19.22 29.70 20.63
C GLN A 360 18.12 28.91 19.91
N LEU A 361 18.41 27.68 19.46
CA LEU A 361 17.49 26.80 18.74
C LEU A 361 16.96 25.69 19.65
N SER A 362 15.63 25.57 19.76
CA SER A 362 14.97 24.50 20.52
C SER A 362 15.14 23.13 19.84
N ALA A 363 14.80 22.05 20.55
CA ALA A 363 14.73 20.71 19.95
C ALA A 363 13.81 20.69 18.71
N SER A 364 12.66 21.37 18.79
CA SER A 364 11.73 21.56 17.65
C SER A 364 12.34 22.34 16.48
N ASP A 365 13.13 23.40 16.74
CA ASP A 365 13.83 24.13 15.68
C ASP A 365 14.84 23.22 14.97
N ARG A 366 15.70 22.54 15.74
CA ARG A 366 16.78 21.68 15.23
C ARG A 366 16.25 20.51 14.41
N THR A 367 15.24 19.83 14.92
CA THR A 367 14.56 18.74 14.20
C THR A 367 13.85 19.27 12.94
N THR A 368 13.27 20.47 12.96
CA THR A 368 12.70 21.08 11.73
C THR A 368 13.78 21.41 10.69
N ILE A 369 14.94 21.94 11.10
CA ILE A 369 16.09 22.17 10.20
C ILE A 369 16.62 20.83 9.65
N ALA A 370 16.71 19.81 10.49
CA ALA A 370 17.22 18.49 10.14
C ALA A 370 16.24 17.67 9.26
N ASN A 371 14.94 17.94 9.38
CA ASN A 371 13.90 17.37 8.52
C ASN A 371 14.01 17.86 7.07
N MET A 372 14.41 19.13 6.87
CA MET A 372 14.56 19.75 5.55
C MET A 372 15.88 19.44 4.84
N CYS A 373 16.62 18.43 5.29
CA CYS A 373 17.87 17.96 4.67
C CYS A 373 17.75 17.72 3.15
N PRO A 374 16.68 17.05 2.64
CA PRO A 374 16.50 16.83 1.21
C PRO A 374 16.34 18.13 0.40
N GLU A 375 15.70 19.17 0.95
CA GLU A 375 15.43 20.43 0.25
C GLU A 375 16.68 21.29 -0.04
N TYR A 376 17.78 21.04 0.69
CA TYR A 376 19.11 21.59 0.41
C TYR A 376 20.14 20.54 -0.07
N ASN A 377 19.67 19.35 -0.47
CA ASN A 377 20.44 18.25 -1.09
C ASN A 377 21.60 17.68 -0.24
N ALA A 378 21.60 17.89 1.08
CA ALA A 378 22.57 17.25 1.96
C ALA A 378 22.16 15.80 2.27
N THR A 379 23.10 14.98 2.73
CA THR A 379 22.83 13.58 3.12
C THR A 379 22.35 13.50 4.58
N ILE A 380 22.94 14.31 5.46
CA ILE A 380 22.47 14.57 6.83
C ILE A 380 22.69 16.04 7.21
N SER A 381 22.07 16.42 8.32
CA SER A 381 22.15 17.75 8.92
C SER A 381 22.10 17.60 10.44
N PHE A 382 23.29 17.55 11.05
CA PHE A 382 23.54 17.04 12.39
C PHE A 382 23.68 18.15 13.44
N PHE A 383 23.00 17.97 14.58
CA PHE A 383 23.10 18.81 15.75
C PHE A 383 23.65 17.98 16.92
N PRO A 384 24.94 18.10 17.27
CA PRO A 384 25.53 17.38 18.40
C PRO A 384 24.76 17.53 19.72
N VAL A 385 24.72 16.45 20.51
CA VAL A 385 23.99 16.39 21.79
C VAL A 385 24.56 17.38 22.80
N ASP A 386 23.69 18.16 23.42
CA ASP A 386 24.01 19.26 24.34
C ASP A 386 22.97 19.38 25.47
N ASP A 387 23.11 20.42 26.31
CA ASP A 387 22.19 20.69 27.42
C ASP A 387 20.72 20.89 27.00
N ILE A 388 20.45 21.45 25.82
CA ILE A 388 19.08 21.61 25.28
C ILE A 388 18.51 20.24 24.90
N THR A 389 19.34 19.36 24.34
CA THR A 389 18.96 17.98 24.06
C THR A 389 18.68 17.23 25.36
N LEU A 390 19.50 17.38 26.41
CA LEU A 390 19.23 16.81 27.74
C LEU A 390 17.93 17.32 28.36
N GLN A 391 17.65 18.62 28.24
CA GLN A 391 16.40 19.23 28.74
C GLN A 391 15.19 18.62 28.04
N HIS A 392 15.22 18.47 26.72
CA HIS A 392 14.16 17.80 25.97
C HIS A 392 13.94 16.34 26.45
N PHE A 393 15.01 15.57 26.68
CA PHE A 393 14.91 14.20 27.18
C PHE A 393 14.44 14.07 28.65
N LYS A 394 14.56 15.15 29.44
CA LYS A 394 14.13 15.21 30.85
C LYS A 394 12.60 15.27 31.02
N HIS A 395 11.88 15.91 30.10
CA HIS A 395 10.42 16.05 30.19
C HIS A 395 9.63 14.88 29.59
N THR A 396 10.33 13.95 28.93
CA THR A 396 9.77 13.05 27.92
C THR A 396 9.96 11.57 28.21
N ILE A 397 11.22 11.09 28.23
CA ILE A 397 11.52 9.66 28.04
C ILE A 397 12.15 9.00 29.27
N CYS A 398 13.06 9.68 29.96
CA CYS A 398 14.02 9.03 30.86
C CYS A 398 13.64 9.08 32.36
N VAL A 399 13.89 7.96 33.04
CA VAL A 399 14.14 7.93 34.50
C VAL A 399 15.45 8.70 34.79
N GLU A 400 15.60 9.26 35.98
CA GLU A 400 16.80 10.01 36.40
C GLU A 400 18.12 9.24 36.16
N GLU A 401 18.10 7.92 36.36
CA GLU A 401 19.14 6.97 35.92
C GLU A 401 19.55 7.15 34.46
N LYS A 402 18.58 7.06 33.52
CA LYS A 402 18.87 7.09 32.09
C LYS A 402 19.42 8.44 31.63
N LEU A 403 19.03 9.54 32.28
CA LEU A 403 19.65 10.85 32.03
C LEU A 403 21.12 10.85 32.47
N ALA A 404 21.41 10.33 33.67
CA ALA A 404 22.78 10.23 34.18
C ALA A 404 23.66 9.30 33.32
N VAL A 405 23.13 8.16 32.86
CA VAL A 405 23.83 7.26 31.92
C VAL A 405 24.13 7.98 30.61
N LEU A 406 23.13 8.62 30.00
CA LEU A 406 23.25 9.32 28.72
C LEU A 406 24.26 10.46 28.80
N GLU A 407 24.17 11.32 29.82
CA GLU A 407 25.09 12.45 30.01
C GLU A 407 26.53 11.98 30.26
N ASN A 408 26.75 11.07 31.21
CA ASN A 408 28.09 10.61 31.56
C ASN A 408 28.73 9.78 30.42
N TYR A 409 27.95 8.95 29.73
CA TYR A 409 28.45 8.21 28.55
C TYR A 409 28.90 9.16 27.45
N LEU A 410 28.04 10.09 27.01
CA LEU A 410 28.36 10.97 25.89
C LEU A 410 29.52 11.92 26.21
N LYS A 411 29.70 12.31 27.48
CA LYS A 411 30.91 13.00 27.94
C LYS A 411 32.15 12.09 27.92
N ALA A 412 32.03 10.84 28.39
CA ALA A 412 33.10 9.85 28.39
C ALA A 412 33.56 9.39 26.98
N VAL A 413 32.71 9.51 25.95
CA VAL A 413 33.09 9.27 24.54
C VAL A 413 33.14 10.55 23.69
N LYS A 414 33.22 11.75 24.29
CA LYS A 414 33.36 13.03 23.54
C LYS A 414 32.29 13.24 22.44
N LEU A 415 31.07 12.77 22.67
CA LEU A 415 29.88 12.99 21.84
C LEU A 415 28.92 14.05 22.40
N PHE A 416 29.14 14.50 23.64
CA PHE A 416 28.50 15.67 24.22
C PHE A 416 29.22 16.96 23.79
N ARG A 417 28.50 18.03 23.47
CA ARG A 417 29.03 19.31 22.95
C ARG A 417 28.62 20.50 23.80
N ASN A 418 29.60 21.26 24.31
CA ASN A 418 29.38 22.56 24.95
C ASN A 418 29.67 23.71 23.96
N TYR A 419 28.66 24.22 23.25
CA TYR A 419 28.84 25.28 22.23
C TYR A 419 29.48 26.60 22.72
N ASN A 420 29.67 26.79 24.03
CA ASN A 420 30.43 27.91 24.60
C ASN A 420 31.95 27.65 24.63
N ASP A 421 32.38 26.39 24.60
CA ASP A 421 33.77 25.99 24.52
C ASP A 421 34.22 25.90 23.05
N GLN A 422 35.25 26.68 22.71
CA GLN A 422 35.86 26.72 21.38
C GLN A 422 36.98 25.70 21.20
N SER A 423 37.55 25.15 22.28
CA SER A 423 38.57 24.09 22.21
C SER A 423 37.98 22.74 21.75
N GLU A 424 36.66 22.58 21.92
CA GLU A 424 35.86 21.47 21.39
C GLU A 424 35.40 21.66 19.92
N GLU A 425 35.74 22.76 19.21
CA GLU A 425 35.31 22.94 17.81
C GLU A 425 35.97 21.90 16.86
N PRO A 426 35.21 21.06 16.14
CA PRO A 426 35.76 20.14 15.15
C PRO A 426 36.41 20.83 13.96
N GLN A 427 37.25 20.08 13.25
CA GLN A 427 37.84 20.53 11.99
C GLN A 427 37.01 20.01 10.82
N TYR A 428 36.22 20.89 10.22
CA TYR A 428 35.33 20.60 9.08
C TYR A 428 36.04 20.67 7.73
N SER A 429 35.44 20.06 6.69
CA SER A 429 35.92 20.13 5.30
C SER A 429 35.79 21.54 4.72
N GLU A 430 34.78 22.26 5.17
CA GLU A 430 34.32 23.56 4.70
C GLU A 430 33.53 24.21 5.85
N VAL A 431 33.57 25.53 6.01
CA VAL A 431 32.79 26.25 7.02
C VAL A 431 31.93 27.32 6.35
N ILE A 432 30.62 27.26 6.57
CA ILE A 432 29.64 28.27 6.17
C ILE A 432 29.21 29.02 7.43
N GLU A 433 29.60 30.27 7.58
CA GLU A 433 29.08 31.13 8.65
C GLU A 433 27.73 31.74 8.24
N LEU A 434 26.75 31.67 9.15
CA LEU A 434 25.43 32.27 8.98
C LEU A 434 25.09 33.13 10.20
N ASN A 435 24.85 34.42 9.95
CA ASN A 435 24.48 35.38 10.97
C ASN A 435 22.95 35.43 11.13
N LEU A 436 22.45 34.99 12.28
CA LEU A 436 21.02 34.94 12.63
C LEU A 436 20.37 36.33 12.61
N ASN A 437 21.13 37.42 12.84
CA ASN A 437 20.64 38.80 12.73
C ASN A 437 20.12 39.12 11.31
N SER A 438 20.60 38.41 10.28
CA SER A 438 20.21 38.61 8.88
C SER A 438 18.90 37.90 8.51
N ILE A 439 18.38 37.02 9.38
CA ILE A 439 17.09 36.36 9.19
C ILE A 439 15.99 37.28 9.74
N VAL A 440 15.40 38.07 8.83
CA VAL A 440 14.16 38.81 9.08
C VAL A 440 12.93 37.96 8.72
N PRO A 441 11.75 38.24 9.32
CA PRO A 441 10.51 37.57 8.94
C PRO A 441 10.14 37.85 7.48
N HIS A 442 9.64 36.84 6.76
CA HIS A 442 9.22 37.00 5.37
C HIS A 442 7.79 36.53 5.11
N VAL A 443 7.09 37.27 4.26
CA VAL A 443 5.95 36.74 3.48
C VAL A 443 6.40 36.36 2.07
N SER A 444 5.59 35.63 1.32
CA SER A 444 5.84 35.36 -0.10
C SER A 444 4.59 35.59 -0.93
N GLY A 445 4.64 36.50 -1.90
CA GLY A 445 3.48 36.95 -2.68
C GLY A 445 3.77 38.15 -3.59
N PRO A 446 2.78 38.65 -4.35
CA PRO A 446 1.35 38.29 -4.29
C PRO A 446 0.93 37.05 -5.11
N LYS A 447 1.83 36.45 -5.92
CA LYS A 447 1.42 35.44 -6.93
C LYS A 447 2.29 34.19 -7.05
N ARG A 448 3.51 34.13 -6.46
CA ARG A 448 4.39 32.95 -6.56
C ARG A 448 5.15 32.66 -5.24
N PRO A 449 5.33 31.39 -4.83
CA PRO A 449 6.06 31.02 -3.60
C PRO A 449 7.51 31.52 -3.49
N GLN A 450 8.18 31.81 -4.61
CA GLN A 450 9.52 32.37 -4.64
C GLN A 450 9.58 33.90 -4.45
N ASP A 451 8.46 34.60 -4.52
CA ASP A 451 8.39 36.07 -4.46
C ASP A 451 8.42 36.55 -3.00
N ARG A 452 9.53 36.29 -2.30
CA ARG A 452 9.74 36.67 -0.89
C ARG A 452 9.75 38.20 -0.73
N VAL A 453 9.13 38.66 0.35
CA VAL A 453 9.08 40.06 0.80
C VAL A 453 9.35 40.06 2.30
N ALA A 454 10.27 40.91 2.79
CA ALA A 454 10.48 41.09 4.22
C ALA A 454 9.25 41.79 4.83
N VAL A 455 8.82 41.41 6.04
CA VAL A 455 7.57 41.89 6.63
C VAL A 455 7.53 43.42 6.77
N ASN A 456 8.64 44.06 7.13
CA ASN A 456 8.78 45.51 7.21
C ASN A 456 8.73 46.23 5.85
N CYS A 457 8.98 45.53 4.74
CA CYS A 457 8.83 46.06 3.38
C CYS A 457 7.45 45.78 2.76
N MET A 458 6.54 45.09 3.46
CA MET A 458 5.30 44.56 2.87
C MET A 458 4.36 45.64 2.33
N LYS A 459 4.20 46.74 3.08
CA LYS A 459 3.38 47.90 2.65
C LYS A 459 3.94 48.58 1.39
N GLU A 460 5.26 48.67 1.27
CA GLU A 460 5.94 49.24 0.12
C GLU A 460 5.84 48.33 -1.11
N ASP A 461 6.14 47.03 -0.96
CA ASP A 461 6.01 46.03 -2.03
C ASP A 461 4.59 45.97 -2.60
N PHE A 462 3.57 46.01 -1.74
CA PHE A 462 2.17 46.05 -2.18
C PHE A 462 1.84 47.33 -2.96
N THR A 463 2.25 48.50 -2.44
CA THR A 463 2.02 49.79 -3.11
C THR A 463 2.70 49.86 -4.48
N ASN A 464 3.91 49.30 -4.58
CA ASN A 464 4.62 49.13 -5.86
C ASN A 464 3.88 48.15 -6.79
N CYS A 465 3.39 47.01 -6.27
CA CYS A 465 2.58 46.05 -7.04
C CYS A 465 1.28 46.65 -7.59
N LEU A 466 0.65 47.63 -6.93
CA LEU A 466 -0.51 48.32 -7.48
C LEU A 466 -0.15 49.12 -8.75
N ASN A 467 0.99 49.81 -8.74
CA ASN A 467 1.45 50.66 -9.85
C ASN A 467 2.01 49.84 -11.02
N GLU A 468 2.68 48.72 -10.75
CA GLU A 468 3.40 47.94 -11.74
C GLU A 468 2.50 47.27 -12.80
N LYS A 469 3.08 47.03 -13.98
CA LYS A 469 2.38 46.42 -15.13
C LYS A 469 1.94 44.99 -14.80
N VAL A 470 0.78 44.58 -15.33
CA VAL A 470 0.16 43.28 -15.06
C VAL A 470 1.17 42.14 -15.23
N GLY A 471 1.42 41.43 -14.12
CA GLY A 471 2.44 40.40 -14.03
C GLY A 471 2.45 39.74 -12.65
N PHE A 472 3.59 39.13 -12.26
CA PHE A 472 3.73 38.45 -10.97
C PHE A 472 3.81 39.42 -9.77
N LYS A 473 4.31 40.63 -10.01
CA LYS A 473 4.49 41.73 -9.04
C LYS A 473 3.78 43.01 -9.52
N GLY A 474 2.64 42.88 -10.20
CA GLY A 474 1.96 44.02 -10.82
C GLY A 474 0.48 43.79 -11.12
N PHE A 475 -0.34 44.77 -10.78
CA PHE A 475 -1.81 44.79 -10.94
C PHE A 475 -2.32 45.88 -11.87
N HIS A 476 -1.49 46.88 -12.20
CA HIS A 476 -1.79 47.99 -13.10
C HIS A 476 -3.01 48.84 -12.72
N ILE A 477 -3.15 49.15 -11.43
CA ILE A 477 -4.14 50.08 -10.89
C ILE A 477 -3.62 51.52 -11.05
N SER A 478 -4.39 52.40 -11.67
CA SER A 478 -4.01 53.81 -11.85
C SER A 478 -4.03 54.58 -10.53
N LYS A 479 -3.18 55.62 -10.38
CA LYS A 479 -2.96 56.30 -9.09
C LYS A 479 -4.21 56.95 -8.51
N ASP A 480 -5.10 57.44 -9.37
CA ASP A 480 -6.43 57.95 -9.05
C ASP A 480 -7.38 56.90 -8.43
N LYS A 481 -7.11 55.61 -8.63
CA LYS A 481 -7.87 54.50 -8.04
C LYS A 481 -7.23 53.86 -6.82
N GLN A 482 -5.94 54.06 -6.56
CA GLN A 482 -5.22 53.36 -5.47
C GLN A 482 -5.79 53.66 -4.07
N GLU A 483 -6.50 54.78 -3.91
CA GLU A 483 -7.22 55.19 -2.68
C GLU A 483 -8.72 54.82 -2.68
N THR A 484 -9.18 53.96 -3.62
CA THR A 484 -10.60 53.56 -3.69
C THR A 484 -11.03 52.79 -2.45
N LEU A 485 -12.12 53.28 -1.84
CA LEU A 485 -12.81 52.71 -0.68
C LEU A 485 -14.24 52.35 -1.09
N VAL A 486 -14.67 51.12 -0.80
CA VAL A 486 -16.02 50.64 -1.08
C VAL A 486 -16.73 50.28 0.23
N PRO A 487 -17.80 51.01 0.62
CA PRO A 487 -18.63 50.65 1.77
C PRO A 487 -19.56 49.49 1.43
N PHE A 488 -19.75 48.57 2.37
CA PHE A 488 -20.65 47.43 2.24
C PHE A 488 -21.25 47.02 3.60
N LEU A 489 -22.41 46.36 3.56
CA LEU A 489 -23.10 45.87 4.76
C LEU A 489 -22.75 44.40 5.01
N HIS A 490 -22.38 44.08 6.26
CA HIS A 490 -22.16 42.71 6.71
C HIS A 490 -22.70 42.52 8.13
N GLU A 491 -23.55 41.50 8.33
CA GLU A 491 -24.23 41.18 9.60
C GLU A 491 -24.93 42.37 10.31
N GLY A 492 -25.32 43.40 9.55
CA GLY A 492 -25.99 44.60 10.06
C GLY A 492 -25.05 45.74 10.47
N ALA A 493 -23.74 45.59 10.28
CA ALA A 493 -22.74 46.66 10.42
C ALA A 493 -22.14 47.06 9.07
N GLU A 494 -21.76 48.33 8.94
CA GLU A 494 -21.13 48.88 7.74
C GLU A 494 -19.60 48.76 7.86
N TYR A 495 -18.96 48.30 6.79
CA TYR A 495 -17.51 48.11 6.67
C TYR A 495 -17.01 48.69 5.34
N ASN A 496 -15.71 48.99 5.26
CA ASN A 496 -15.07 49.43 4.03
C ASN A 496 -14.02 48.41 3.58
N LEU A 497 -13.96 48.14 2.27
CA LEU A 497 -12.82 47.48 1.60
C LEU A 497 -12.00 48.51 0.83
N ALA A 498 -10.70 48.24 0.70
CA ALA A 498 -9.75 48.97 -0.12
C ALA A 498 -8.78 48.00 -0.81
N HIS A 499 -7.90 48.52 -1.67
CA HIS A 499 -6.75 47.74 -2.15
C HIS A 499 -5.90 47.26 -0.96
N GLY A 500 -5.64 45.94 -0.89
CA GLY A 500 -4.86 45.33 0.19
C GLY A 500 -5.69 44.79 1.35
N SER A 501 -7.00 45.04 1.41
CA SER A 501 -7.87 44.47 2.45
C SER A 501 -7.81 42.93 2.46
N ILE A 502 -7.64 42.36 3.65
CA ILE A 502 -7.73 40.92 3.86
C ILE A 502 -9.20 40.50 3.76
N VAL A 503 -9.46 39.44 3.00
CA VAL A 503 -10.78 38.77 2.96
C VAL A 503 -10.68 37.28 3.29
N ILE A 504 -9.49 36.68 3.24
CA ILE A 504 -9.22 35.29 3.63
C ILE A 504 -7.97 35.24 4.52
N ALA A 505 -8.04 34.56 5.67
CA ALA A 505 -6.91 34.33 6.57
C ALA A 505 -6.90 32.87 7.06
N ALA A 506 -5.94 32.06 6.62
CA ALA A 506 -5.99 30.61 6.79
C ALA A 506 -4.72 30.01 7.42
N VAL A 507 -4.81 29.56 8.67
CA VAL A 507 -3.73 28.82 9.37
C VAL A 507 -3.84 27.34 9.03
N ILE A 508 -2.98 26.87 8.13
CA ILE A 508 -3.12 25.60 7.39
C ILE A 508 -1.76 24.94 7.09
N SER A 509 -1.82 23.73 6.52
CA SER A 509 -0.72 22.99 5.87
C SER A 509 0.23 22.23 6.80
N CYS A 510 0.56 20.99 6.40
CA CYS A 510 1.56 20.15 7.04
C CYS A 510 2.98 20.79 7.09
N THR A 511 3.29 21.70 6.16
CA THR A 511 4.61 22.38 6.12
C THR A 511 4.86 23.29 7.33
N ASN A 512 3.82 23.85 7.95
CA ASN A 512 3.95 24.70 9.15
C ASN A 512 3.38 24.03 10.40
N ASN A 513 2.25 23.33 10.27
CA ASN A 513 1.48 22.84 11.42
C ASN A 513 2.14 21.65 12.15
N CYS A 514 3.22 21.07 11.61
CA CYS A 514 4.03 20.03 12.25
C CYS A 514 5.09 20.55 13.24
N ASN A 515 5.33 21.87 13.30
CA ASN A 515 6.21 22.49 14.31
C ASN A 515 5.34 23.08 15.44
N PRO A 516 5.42 22.60 16.70
CA PRO A 516 4.56 23.10 17.77
C PRO A 516 4.82 24.56 18.12
N SER A 517 6.10 24.97 18.18
CA SER A 517 6.55 26.35 18.43
C SER A 517 5.78 27.40 17.62
N VAL A 518 5.69 27.28 16.28
CA VAL A 518 5.00 28.31 15.45
C VAL A 518 3.49 28.32 15.64
N MET A 519 2.88 27.18 15.96
CA MET A 519 1.44 27.06 16.22
C MET A 519 1.06 27.58 17.61
N LEU A 520 1.90 27.30 18.60
CA LEU A 520 1.80 27.87 19.95
C LEU A 520 2.03 29.39 19.91
N ALA A 521 2.98 29.88 19.10
CA ALA A 521 3.16 31.32 18.88
C ALA A 521 1.89 31.97 18.31
N ALA A 522 1.23 31.35 17.33
CA ALA A 522 -0.05 31.85 16.81
C ALA A 522 -1.16 31.86 17.87
N GLY A 523 -1.24 30.82 18.70
CA GLY A 523 -2.20 30.73 19.80
C GLY A 523 -1.95 31.72 20.94
N LEU A 524 -0.69 31.92 21.33
CA LEU A 524 -0.28 32.90 22.35
C LEU A 524 -0.50 34.34 21.86
N LEU A 525 -0.21 34.62 20.58
CA LEU A 525 -0.56 35.90 19.95
C LEU A 525 -2.07 36.12 19.95
N ALA A 526 -2.87 35.11 19.57
CA ALA A 526 -4.33 35.18 19.62
C ALA A 526 -4.86 35.43 21.04
N LYS A 527 -4.25 34.79 22.05
CA LYS A 527 -4.55 35.03 23.47
C LYS A 527 -4.28 36.48 23.86
N LYS A 528 -3.05 36.98 23.64
CA LYS A 528 -2.66 38.36 23.96
C LYS A 528 -3.51 39.39 23.21
N ALA A 529 -3.83 39.16 21.94
CA ALA A 529 -4.72 40.01 21.15
C ALA A 529 -6.12 40.13 21.78
N VAL A 530 -6.74 39.01 22.14
CA VAL A 530 -8.06 38.96 22.79
C VAL A 530 -8.02 39.57 24.19
N GLU A 531 -6.96 39.34 24.96
CA GLU A 531 -6.76 39.95 26.29
C GLU A 531 -6.53 41.47 26.20
N ALA A 532 -5.92 41.95 25.10
CA ALA A 532 -5.85 43.36 24.72
C ALA A 532 -7.14 43.91 24.06
N GLY A 533 -8.21 43.10 23.95
CA GLY A 533 -9.51 43.51 23.41
C GLY A 533 -9.61 43.57 21.88
N LEU A 534 -8.55 43.21 21.15
CA LEU A 534 -8.52 43.18 19.69
C LEU A 534 -9.40 42.05 19.12
N LYS A 535 -9.88 42.24 17.89
CA LYS A 535 -10.77 41.31 17.17
C LYS A 535 -10.45 41.31 15.67
N VAL A 536 -10.69 40.18 15.02
CA VAL A 536 -10.76 40.09 13.55
C VAL A 536 -12.10 40.66 13.07
N LYS A 537 -12.12 41.32 11.91
CA LYS A 537 -13.36 41.86 11.31
C LYS A 537 -14.23 40.69 10.79
N PRO A 538 -15.54 40.62 11.10
CA PRO A 538 -16.33 39.39 10.89
C PRO A 538 -16.48 38.95 9.42
N TYR A 539 -16.35 39.89 8.48
CA TYR A 539 -16.36 39.59 7.04
C TYR A 539 -15.12 38.82 6.54
N ILE A 540 -14.03 38.78 7.33
CA ILE A 540 -12.79 38.10 6.97
C ILE A 540 -12.98 36.60 7.19
N ARG A 541 -12.80 35.81 6.13
CA ARG A 541 -12.91 34.35 6.23
C ARG A 541 -11.67 33.75 6.89
N THR A 542 -11.70 33.69 8.21
CA THR A 542 -10.73 32.97 9.04
C THR A 542 -10.94 31.45 8.99
N SER A 543 -9.86 30.67 9.19
CA SER A 543 -9.92 29.20 9.29
C SER A 543 -8.64 28.61 9.90
N LEU A 544 -8.79 27.56 10.72
CA LEU A 544 -7.70 26.72 11.21
C LEU A 544 -7.86 25.30 10.63
N VAL A 545 -6.83 24.80 9.93
CA VAL A 545 -6.80 23.46 9.30
C VAL A 545 -5.56 22.73 9.78
N PRO A 546 -5.62 22.04 10.93
CA PRO A 546 -4.46 21.37 11.51
C PRO A 546 -3.95 20.22 10.62
N GLY A 547 -2.65 19.93 10.70
CA GLY A 547 -2.02 18.82 9.97
C GLY A 547 -2.43 17.45 10.51
N SER A 548 -2.67 17.35 11.83
CA SER A 548 -3.09 16.14 12.54
C SER A 548 -3.86 16.52 13.81
N GLY A 549 -4.57 15.56 14.42
CA GLY A 549 -5.28 15.75 15.70
C GLY A 549 -4.36 16.16 16.85
N THR A 550 -3.08 15.76 16.80
CA THR A 550 -2.03 16.13 17.77
C THR A 550 -1.88 17.66 17.91
N VAL A 551 -2.07 18.40 16.82
CA VAL A 551 -2.03 19.87 16.80
C VAL A 551 -3.20 20.47 17.57
N THR A 552 -4.42 20.01 17.31
CA THR A 552 -5.61 20.42 18.07
C THR A 552 -5.47 20.07 19.54
N HIS A 553 -4.90 18.89 19.85
CA HIS A 553 -4.62 18.49 21.23
C HIS A 553 -3.69 19.49 21.94
N TYR A 554 -2.52 19.81 21.38
CA TYR A 554 -1.60 20.71 22.10
C TYR A 554 -2.10 22.15 22.19
N LEU A 555 -2.80 22.67 21.17
CA LEU A 555 -3.43 23.99 21.22
C LEU A 555 -4.55 24.05 22.28
N ASN A 556 -5.27 22.95 22.51
CA ASN A 556 -6.28 22.85 23.55
C ASN A 556 -5.66 22.70 24.95
N THR A 557 -4.67 21.82 25.11
CA THR A 557 -3.99 21.53 26.39
C THR A 557 -3.17 22.73 26.89
N SER A 558 -2.58 23.52 26.01
CA SER A 558 -1.95 24.81 26.35
C SER A 558 -2.95 25.96 26.59
N GLY A 559 -4.26 25.71 26.42
CA GLY A 559 -5.32 26.68 26.67
C GLY A 559 -5.46 27.80 25.64
N VAL A 560 -4.76 27.73 24.50
CA VAL A 560 -4.76 28.80 23.48
C VAL A 560 -5.85 28.64 22.41
N LEU A 561 -6.31 27.41 22.13
CA LEU A 561 -7.34 27.12 21.13
C LEU A 561 -8.64 27.94 21.32
N PRO A 562 -9.17 28.16 22.54
CA PRO A 562 -10.34 29.02 22.75
C PRO A 562 -10.12 30.49 22.37
N PHE A 563 -8.87 30.97 22.30
CA PHE A 563 -8.56 32.34 21.89
C PHE A 563 -8.41 32.45 20.37
N LEU A 564 -7.88 31.42 19.70
CA LEU A 564 -7.95 31.29 18.25
C LEU A 564 -9.42 31.29 17.76
N GLY A 565 -10.29 30.50 18.41
CA GLY A 565 -11.74 30.50 18.12
C GLY A 565 -12.41 31.86 18.30
N LYS A 566 -12.04 32.64 19.33
CA LYS A 566 -12.55 34.03 19.53
C LYS A 566 -12.12 35.01 18.42
N LEU A 567 -11.09 34.69 17.64
CA LEU A 567 -10.68 35.41 16.44
C LEU A 567 -11.20 34.77 15.14
N GLY A 568 -12.10 33.79 15.24
CA GLY A 568 -12.69 33.05 14.12
C GLY A 568 -11.80 31.95 13.52
N PHE A 569 -10.63 31.69 14.10
CA PHE A 569 -9.76 30.57 13.71
C PHE A 569 -10.27 29.25 14.32
N GLU A 570 -11.51 28.89 14.00
CA GLU A 570 -12.12 27.60 14.34
C GLU A 570 -11.49 26.47 13.51
N VAL A 571 -11.43 25.26 14.10
CA VAL A 571 -10.95 24.05 13.40
C VAL A 571 -12.00 23.63 12.38
N VAL A 572 -11.66 23.70 11.09
CA VAL A 572 -12.55 23.31 9.98
C VAL A 572 -12.18 21.95 9.36
N GLY A 573 -11.48 21.12 10.15
CA GLY A 573 -11.04 19.77 9.79
C GLY A 573 -9.54 19.63 9.51
N TYR A 574 -9.11 18.39 9.24
CA TYR A 574 -7.71 18.00 9.10
C TYR A 574 -7.33 17.77 7.63
N GLY A 575 -6.15 18.25 7.23
CA GLY A 575 -5.60 18.01 5.89
C GLY A 575 -5.28 19.29 5.08
N CYS A 576 -5.47 19.24 3.76
CA CYS A 576 -4.96 20.28 2.86
C CYS A 576 -5.86 21.51 2.68
N ALA A 577 -7.18 21.32 2.62
CA ALA A 577 -8.22 22.37 2.45
C ALA A 577 -7.78 23.59 1.59
N THR A 578 -7.75 24.80 2.18
CA THR A 578 -7.35 26.07 1.54
C THR A 578 -5.98 26.00 0.85
N CYS A 579 -5.05 25.14 1.29
CA CYS A 579 -3.70 25.03 0.69
C CYS A 579 -3.75 24.42 -0.72
N VAL A 580 -4.78 23.62 -1.03
CA VAL A 580 -5.07 23.12 -2.39
C VAL A 580 -6.13 23.93 -3.14
N GLY A 581 -6.64 25.02 -2.54
CA GLY A 581 -7.69 25.86 -3.11
C GLY A 581 -9.12 25.41 -2.77
N ASN A 582 -9.29 24.47 -1.83
CA ASN A 582 -10.63 24.12 -1.33
C ASN A 582 -11.02 25.09 -0.21
N THR A 583 -11.37 26.31 -0.60
CA THR A 583 -11.77 27.41 0.31
C THR A 583 -13.29 27.53 0.35
N ALA A 584 -13.85 27.86 1.51
CA ALA A 584 -15.27 28.25 1.60
C ALA A 584 -15.52 29.56 0.84
N PRO A 585 -16.69 29.74 0.18
CA PRO A 585 -17.00 30.97 -0.54
C PRO A 585 -17.03 32.18 0.40
N LEU A 586 -16.66 33.34 -0.14
CA LEU A 586 -16.81 34.63 0.54
C LEU A 586 -18.29 35.06 0.58
N PRO A 587 -18.69 35.91 1.54
CA PRO A 587 -20.03 36.50 1.54
C PRO A 587 -20.29 37.29 0.26
N GLU A 588 -21.51 37.19 -0.30
CA GLU A 588 -21.87 37.89 -1.56
C GLU A 588 -21.59 39.40 -1.46
N THR A 589 -21.93 40.05 -0.33
CA THR A 589 -21.67 41.49 -0.13
C THR A 589 -20.18 41.87 -0.06
N VAL A 590 -19.28 40.91 0.19
CA VAL A 590 -17.82 41.11 0.09
C VAL A 590 -17.37 40.99 -1.36
N VAL A 591 -17.89 40.00 -2.11
CA VAL A 591 -17.59 39.82 -3.54
C VAL A 591 -18.08 41.01 -4.36
N ASP A 592 -19.33 41.42 -4.16
CA ASP A 592 -19.94 42.61 -4.75
C ASP A 592 -19.07 43.87 -4.54
N ALA A 593 -18.55 44.07 -3.33
CA ALA A 593 -17.72 45.22 -2.99
C ALA A 593 -16.33 45.18 -3.64
N ILE A 594 -15.74 43.98 -3.82
CA ILE A 594 -14.48 43.80 -4.56
C ILE A 594 -14.68 44.12 -6.04
N GLU A 595 -15.75 43.60 -6.64
CA GLU A 595 -16.04 43.79 -8.07
C GLU A 595 -16.44 45.22 -8.41
N GLN A 596 -17.29 45.86 -7.60
CA GLN A 596 -17.71 47.26 -7.79
C GLN A 596 -16.53 48.25 -7.71
N GLY A 597 -15.51 47.95 -6.91
CA GLY A 597 -14.32 48.80 -6.76
C GLY A 597 -13.13 48.47 -7.66
N ASP A 598 -13.17 47.38 -8.44
CA ASP A 598 -11.97 46.80 -9.09
C ASP A 598 -10.82 46.59 -8.07
N LEU A 599 -11.17 46.14 -6.86
CA LEU A 599 -10.23 46.07 -5.75
C LEU A 599 -9.21 44.94 -5.91
N VAL A 600 -8.01 45.15 -5.38
CA VAL A 600 -7.00 44.10 -5.21
C VAL A 600 -7.15 43.53 -3.80
N ALA A 601 -8.12 42.63 -3.65
CA ALA A 601 -8.39 41.91 -2.41
C ALA A 601 -7.30 40.86 -2.11
N CYS A 602 -7.02 40.66 -0.82
CA CYS A 602 -5.90 39.85 -0.34
C CYS A 602 -6.33 38.61 0.45
N GLY A 603 -5.65 37.49 0.19
CA GLY A 603 -5.65 36.29 1.02
C GLY A 603 -4.29 36.06 1.68
N VAL A 604 -4.26 35.69 2.96
CA VAL A 604 -3.03 35.34 3.70
C VAL A 604 -3.16 33.94 4.28
N LEU A 605 -2.14 33.09 4.13
CA LEU A 605 -2.20 31.69 4.54
C LEU A 605 -0.84 31.10 4.94
N SER A 606 -0.81 30.12 5.85
CA SER A 606 0.43 29.37 6.18
C SER A 606 0.66 28.15 5.27
N GLY A 607 0.21 28.22 4.02
CA GLY A 607 0.43 27.18 3.00
C GLY A 607 1.81 27.25 2.34
N ASN A 608 1.99 26.46 1.28
CA ASN A 608 3.22 26.44 0.48
C ASN A 608 3.01 26.81 -1.01
N ARG A 609 1.76 27.05 -1.45
CA ARG A 609 1.39 27.42 -2.83
C ARG A 609 0.19 28.37 -2.85
N HIS A 610 0.27 29.46 -3.62
CA HIS A 610 -0.69 30.57 -3.60
C HIS A 610 -0.92 31.24 -4.98
N LEU A 611 -0.94 30.47 -6.07
CA LEU A 611 -1.16 31.02 -7.41
C LEU A 611 -2.42 31.91 -7.49
N GLU A 612 -2.42 32.90 -8.38
CA GLU A 612 -3.59 33.76 -8.64
C GLU A 612 -4.83 32.92 -8.98
N GLY A 613 -5.99 33.27 -8.43
CA GLY A 613 -7.24 32.49 -8.53
C GLY A 613 -7.29 31.18 -7.72
N ARG A 614 -6.23 30.81 -6.96
CA ARG A 614 -6.20 29.54 -6.21
C ARG A 614 -7.15 29.48 -5.01
N LEU A 615 -7.45 30.61 -4.36
CA LEU A 615 -8.36 30.62 -3.20
C LEU A 615 -9.82 30.83 -3.62
N CYS A 616 -10.06 31.89 -4.39
CA CYS A 616 -11.29 32.17 -5.12
C CYS A 616 -10.99 33.23 -6.19
N ASP A 617 -11.86 33.37 -7.19
CA ASP A 617 -11.58 34.17 -8.40
C ASP A 617 -11.41 35.68 -8.12
N CYS A 618 -12.08 36.23 -7.10
CA CYS A 618 -11.98 37.63 -6.73
C CYS A 618 -10.72 38.00 -5.91
N VAL A 619 -9.91 37.02 -5.45
CA VAL A 619 -8.69 37.27 -4.67
C VAL A 619 -7.45 37.25 -5.57
N ARG A 620 -7.14 38.45 -6.08
CA ARG A 620 -6.04 38.73 -7.02
C ARG A 620 -4.65 38.67 -6.38
N ALA A 621 -4.55 38.91 -5.07
CA ALA A 621 -3.29 38.91 -4.32
C ALA A 621 -3.32 37.88 -3.19
N ASN A 622 -2.29 37.03 -3.11
CA ASN A 622 -2.20 35.97 -2.13
C ASN A 622 -0.80 35.94 -1.51
N TYR A 623 -0.70 35.75 -0.20
CA TYR A 623 0.56 35.77 0.54
C TYR A 623 0.72 34.55 1.43
N LEU A 624 1.88 33.90 1.37
CA LEU A 624 2.30 32.92 2.37
C LEU A 624 2.93 33.64 3.56
N ALA A 625 2.57 33.25 4.77
CA ALA A 625 3.12 33.80 6.01
C ALA A 625 3.21 32.70 7.09
N SER A 626 4.02 32.91 8.14
CA SER A 626 4.02 32.01 9.30
C SER A 626 2.68 32.09 10.05
N PRO A 627 2.23 31.02 10.76
CA PRO A 627 0.97 31.03 11.51
C PRO A 627 0.67 32.28 12.36
N PRO A 628 1.60 32.84 13.17
CA PRO A 628 1.32 34.07 13.93
C PRO A 628 1.17 35.31 13.02
N LEU A 629 1.86 35.38 11.88
CA LEU A 629 1.67 36.47 10.91
C LEU A 629 0.31 36.38 10.20
N VAL A 630 -0.23 35.17 9.95
CA VAL A 630 -1.61 35.00 9.44
C VAL A 630 -2.62 35.60 10.42
N VAL A 631 -2.45 35.36 11.73
CA VAL A 631 -3.31 35.93 12.78
C VAL A 631 -3.14 37.45 12.86
N ALA A 632 -1.90 37.96 12.81
CA ALA A 632 -1.61 39.40 12.82
C ALA A 632 -2.26 40.16 11.65
N TYR A 633 -2.11 39.66 10.41
CA TYR A 633 -2.75 40.28 9.24
C TYR A 633 -4.28 40.15 9.27
N ALA A 634 -4.84 39.10 9.88
CA ALA A 634 -6.30 38.98 10.09
C ALA A 634 -6.83 40.06 11.06
N ILE A 635 -6.09 40.36 12.12
CA ILE A 635 -6.45 41.42 13.10
C ILE A 635 -6.40 42.80 12.43
N ALA A 636 -5.31 43.13 11.74
CA ALA A 636 -5.20 44.39 10.98
C ALA A 636 -6.26 44.49 9.86
N GLY A 637 -6.55 43.37 9.20
CA GLY A 637 -7.48 43.28 8.08
C GLY A 637 -6.98 43.96 6.79
N THR A 638 -5.67 44.21 6.67
CA THR A 638 -5.00 44.67 5.43
C THR A 638 -3.56 44.13 5.38
N VAL A 639 -3.00 43.92 4.18
CA VAL A 639 -1.54 43.77 4.00
C VAL A 639 -0.81 45.11 3.88
N SER A 640 -1.54 46.21 3.65
CA SER A 640 -0.98 47.56 3.46
C SER A 640 -0.73 48.25 4.81
N ILE A 641 0.02 47.57 5.67
CA ILE A 641 0.37 47.99 7.04
C ILE A 641 1.85 47.68 7.33
N ASP A 642 2.55 48.63 7.94
CA ASP A 642 3.84 48.40 8.57
C ASP A 642 3.62 47.94 10.02
N LEU A 643 3.87 46.65 10.27
CA LEU A 643 3.63 46.01 11.57
C LEU A 643 4.63 46.45 12.67
N GLU A 644 5.70 47.19 12.34
CA GLU A 644 6.64 47.74 13.31
C GLU A 644 6.23 49.16 13.77
N THR A 645 5.66 49.98 12.88
CA THR A 645 5.37 51.40 13.15
C THR A 645 3.88 51.76 13.27
N GLU A 646 2.96 50.94 12.76
CA GLU A 646 1.50 51.17 12.83
C GLU A 646 0.82 50.24 13.85
N PRO A 647 -0.23 50.70 14.55
CA PRO A 647 -0.97 49.85 15.48
C PRO A 647 -1.91 48.88 14.74
N LEU A 648 -2.08 47.68 15.31
CA LEU A 648 -3.04 46.68 14.84
C LEU A 648 -4.49 47.09 15.13
N GLY A 649 -4.69 47.93 16.15
CA GLY A 649 -5.97 48.41 16.62
C GLY A 649 -5.83 49.11 17.97
N VAL A 650 -6.98 49.49 18.54
CA VAL A 650 -7.08 50.21 19.82
C VAL A 650 -7.75 49.30 20.86
N ASN A 651 -7.22 49.25 22.08
CA ASN A 651 -7.79 48.46 23.16
C ASN A 651 -9.09 49.09 23.73
N SER A 652 -9.76 48.38 24.65
CA SER A 652 -10.97 48.86 25.33
C SER A 652 -10.79 50.11 26.22
N GLU A 653 -9.56 50.58 26.40
CA GLU A 653 -9.21 51.75 27.21
C GLU A 653 -8.81 52.97 26.34
N GLY A 654 -8.83 52.82 25.00
CA GLY A 654 -8.44 53.87 24.06
C GLY A 654 -6.94 53.95 23.76
N LYS A 655 -6.15 52.94 24.12
CA LYS A 655 -4.70 52.86 23.85
C LYS A 655 -4.42 52.05 22.58
N ASP A 656 -3.55 52.57 21.73
CA ASP A 656 -2.96 51.85 20.58
C ASP A 656 -2.23 50.56 21.01
N VAL A 657 -2.42 49.49 20.24
CA VAL A 657 -1.76 48.19 20.42
C VAL A 657 -0.98 47.83 19.16
N PHE A 658 0.34 47.69 19.30
CA PHE A 658 1.25 47.34 18.21
C PHE A 658 1.52 45.83 18.19
N LEU A 659 2.06 45.29 17.08
CA LEU A 659 2.40 43.86 17.01
C LEU A 659 3.34 43.44 18.14
N ARG A 660 4.36 44.25 18.43
CA ARG A 660 5.32 44.06 19.54
C ARG A 660 4.69 43.94 20.93
N ASP A 661 3.47 44.46 21.14
CA ASP A 661 2.80 44.41 22.45
C ASP A 661 2.09 43.07 22.67
N ILE A 662 1.73 42.36 21.59
CA ILE A 662 1.00 41.08 21.61
C ILE A 662 1.79 39.90 21.04
N TRP A 663 3.00 40.12 20.51
CA TRP A 663 3.87 39.04 20.05
C TRP A 663 4.34 38.20 21.26
N PRO A 664 4.36 36.87 21.18
CA PRO A 664 4.93 36.04 22.23
C PRO A 664 6.46 36.08 22.17
N SER A 665 7.13 36.06 23.33
CA SER A 665 8.59 35.94 23.35
C SER A 665 9.00 34.50 23.03
N LYS A 666 10.22 34.26 22.54
CA LYS A 666 10.65 32.89 22.22
C LYS A 666 10.74 32.03 23.49
N GLU A 667 11.08 32.63 24.62
CA GLU A 667 11.11 32.00 25.94
C GLU A 667 9.70 31.61 26.40
N GLU A 668 8.68 32.44 26.14
CA GLU A 668 7.28 32.16 26.43
C GLU A 668 6.73 30.99 25.60
N VAL A 669 7.08 30.95 24.30
CA VAL A 669 6.75 29.83 23.41
C VAL A 669 7.46 28.56 23.87
N ASN A 670 8.79 28.57 24.01
CA ASN A 670 9.59 27.42 24.43
C ASN A 670 9.15 26.87 25.80
N HIS A 671 8.84 27.75 26.77
CA HIS A 671 8.36 27.34 28.09
C HIS A 671 7.02 26.62 28.02
N THR A 672 6.10 27.11 27.19
CA THR A 672 4.79 26.47 26.94
C THR A 672 4.96 25.14 26.19
N GLU A 673 5.87 25.10 25.21
CA GLU A 673 6.19 23.93 24.39
C GLU A 673 6.75 22.79 25.25
N GLU A 674 7.81 23.00 26.03
CA GLU A 674 8.44 21.94 26.85
C GLU A 674 7.57 21.53 28.06
N ASN A 675 7.07 22.50 28.86
CA ASN A 675 6.47 22.18 30.16
C ASN A 675 4.99 21.77 30.09
N VAL A 676 4.23 22.26 29.10
CA VAL A 676 2.78 22.00 29.00
C VAL A 676 2.46 21.04 27.86
N VAL A 677 3.10 21.24 26.70
CA VAL A 677 2.77 20.51 25.47
C VAL A 677 3.52 19.18 25.38
N ILE A 678 4.85 19.21 25.35
CA ILE A 678 5.72 18.03 25.20
C ILE A 678 5.46 17.03 26.33
N HIS A 679 5.48 17.47 27.60
CA HIS A 679 5.20 16.57 28.72
C HIS A 679 3.81 15.90 28.64
N SER A 680 2.76 16.63 28.22
CA SER A 680 1.41 16.07 28.09
C SER A 680 1.29 15.14 26.89
N MET A 681 1.85 15.50 25.73
CA MET A 681 1.81 14.70 24.51
C MET A 681 2.53 13.36 24.69
N PHE A 682 3.75 13.36 25.23
CA PHE A 682 4.52 12.13 25.44
C PHE A 682 3.83 11.19 26.44
N LYS A 683 3.20 11.76 27.48
CA LYS A 683 2.42 11.01 28.46
C LYS A 683 1.15 10.39 27.86
N ASP A 684 0.43 11.12 27.00
CA ASP A 684 -0.72 10.59 26.27
C ASP A 684 -0.30 9.51 25.26
N LEU A 685 0.74 9.77 24.47
CA LEU A 685 1.32 8.86 23.47
C LEU A 685 1.74 7.54 24.13
N ARG A 686 2.45 7.59 25.26
CA ARG A 686 2.79 6.41 26.08
C ARG A 686 1.53 5.69 26.57
N SER A 687 0.55 6.43 27.10
CA SER A 687 -0.74 5.85 27.53
C SER A 687 -1.49 5.14 26.40
N ARG A 688 -1.43 5.65 25.15
CA ARG A 688 -2.05 5.03 23.97
C ARG A 688 -1.25 3.82 23.48
N MET A 689 0.08 3.87 23.51
CA MET A 689 0.94 2.71 23.22
C MET A 689 0.75 1.57 24.22
N GLU A 690 0.70 1.87 25.53
CA GLU A 690 0.51 0.88 26.60
C GLU A 690 -0.86 0.21 26.58
N LYS A 691 -1.93 0.95 26.28
CA LYS A 691 -3.29 0.40 26.15
C LYS A 691 -3.47 -0.36 24.83
N GLY A 692 -2.73 0.05 23.79
CA GLY A 692 -2.99 -0.32 22.40
C GLY A 692 -4.36 0.20 21.92
N SER A 693 -4.60 0.13 20.61
CA SER A 693 -5.91 0.49 20.08
C SER A 693 -6.88 -0.69 20.12
N THR A 694 -8.15 -0.41 20.38
CA THR A 694 -9.19 -1.45 20.46
C THR A 694 -9.32 -2.21 19.15
N PHE A 695 -9.14 -1.55 18.00
CA PHE A 695 -9.06 -2.23 16.71
C PHE A 695 -7.81 -3.10 16.59
N TRP A 696 -6.62 -2.55 16.84
CA TRP A 696 -5.37 -3.32 16.71
C TRP A 696 -5.37 -4.54 17.61
N ASN A 697 -5.80 -4.38 18.86
CA ASN A 697 -5.90 -5.47 19.84
C ASN A 697 -6.92 -6.55 19.40
N ASN A 698 -8.07 -6.16 18.85
CA ASN A 698 -9.11 -7.09 18.36
C ASN A 698 -8.86 -7.69 16.96
N LEU A 699 -7.85 -7.21 16.22
CA LEU A 699 -7.58 -7.67 14.85
C LEU A 699 -7.06 -9.12 14.82
N ASP A 700 -7.71 -10.03 14.11
CA ASP A 700 -7.28 -11.43 14.01
C ASP A 700 -5.88 -11.54 13.36
N SER A 701 -4.89 -12.14 14.03
CA SER A 701 -3.60 -12.51 13.45
C SER A 701 -3.20 -13.94 13.80
N ALA A 702 -2.52 -14.62 12.87
CA ALA A 702 -2.03 -15.98 13.08
C ALA A 702 -0.88 -16.02 14.08
N GLU A 703 -0.65 -17.19 14.68
CA GLU A 703 0.43 -17.43 15.67
C GLU A 703 1.47 -18.46 15.20
N ALA A 704 1.39 -18.88 13.93
CA ALA A 704 2.36 -19.78 13.31
C ALA A 704 3.65 -19.03 12.94
N ALA A 705 4.80 -19.71 13.07
CA ALA A 705 6.11 -19.16 12.69
C ALA A 705 6.27 -18.89 11.18
N LEU A 706 5.48 -19.58 10.35
CA LEU A 706 5.31 -19.35 8.91
C LEU A 706 4.01 -18.58 8.65
N PHE A 707 3.99 -17.69 7.65
CA PHE A 707 2.80 -16.92 7.32
C PHE A 707 1.79 -17.77 6.50
N PRO A 708 0.49 -17.83 6.89
CA PRO A 708 -0.52 -18.58 6.13
C PRO A 708 -0.99 -17.81 4.88
N TRP A 709 -0.21 -17.89 3.80
CA TRP A 709 -0.49 -17.21 2.52
C TRP A 709 -1.87 -17.57 1.93
N ASP A 710 -2.78 -16.59 1.78
CA ASP A 710 -4.03 -16.82 1.04
C ASP A 710 -3.83 -16.71 -0.48
N SER A 711 -4.08 -17.82 -1.18
CA SER A 711 -4.17 -17.89 -2.64
C SER A 711 -5.12 -16.90 -3.32
N LYS A 712 -6.12 -16.38 -2.59
CA LYS A 712 -7.08 -15.36 -3.06
C LYS A 712 -6.57 -13.93 -2.88
N SER A 713 -5.49 -13.74 -2.10
CA SER A 713 -4.98 -12.42 -1.74
C SER A 713 -4.77 -11.51 -2.95
N THR A 714 -5.06 -10.23 -2.73
CA THR A 714 -4.66 -9.15 -3.65
C THR A 714 -3.70 -8.14 -3.02
N TYR A 715 -3.27 -8.34 -1.77
CA TYR A 715 -2.33 -7.47 -1.07
C TYR A 715 -1.01 -8.16 -0.66
N ILE A 716 -1.06 -9.40 -0.17
CA ILE A 716 0.06 -10.13 0.43
C ILE A 716 0.19 -11.50 -0.24
N ARG A 717 1.24 -11.67 -1.06
CA ARG A 717 1.51 -12.94 -1.74
C ARG A 717 2.96 -13.37 -1.51
N CYS A 718 3.18 -14.68 -1.38
CA CYS A 718 4.53 -15.23 -1.39
C CYS A 718 5.17 -14.83 -2.73
N PRO A 719 6.22 -13.99 -2.72
CA PRO A 719 6.85 -13.53 -3.93
C PRO A 719 7.56 -14.71 -4.60
N SER A 720 7.69 -14.64 -5.92
CA SER A 720 8.50 -15.60 -6.65
C SER A 720 10.00 -15.43 -6.38
N PHE A 721 10.46 -14.22 -6.04
CA PHE A 721 11.81 -13.83 -5.56
C PHE A 721 11.82 -12.35 -5.05
N PHE A 722 12.91 -11.88 -4.41
CA PHE A 722 13.06 -10.65 -3.55
C PHE A 722 13.99 -9.56 -4.18
N ILE A 723 13.78 -8.21 -4.15
CA ILE A 723 14.45 -7.17 -5.04
C ILE A 723 14.14 -5.60 -4.75
N THR A 724 14.60 -4.46 -5.43
CA THR A 724 14.12 -2.97 -5.24
C THR A 724 14.32 -1.74 -6.27
N THR A 725 13.77 -0.48 -6.05
CA THR A 725 13.80 0.93 -6.72
C THR A 725 12.59 1.60 -7.53
N ASP A 726 12.69 2.74 -8.30
CA ASP A 726 11.56 3.68 -8.69
C ASP A 726 11.15 3.98 -10.18
N HIS A 727 11.93 4.59 -11.09
CA HIS A 727 11.40 5.02 -12.45
C HIS A 727 10.79 3.87 -13.27
N ILE A 728 11.27 2.68 -12.92
CA ILE A 728 10.96 1.37 -13.42
C ILE A 728 9.77 0.74 -12.65
N SER A 729 9.30 1.30 -11.53
CA SER A 729 8.06 0.92 -10.83
C SER A 729 7.35 2.09 -10.10
N PRO A 730 6.20 2.57 -10.61
CA PRO A 730 5.43 3.66 -10.03
C PRO A 730 4.76 3.28 -8.70
N ALA A 731 4.57 4.26 -7.80
CA ALA A 731 3.86 4.08 -6.53
C ALA A 731 2.41 4.63 -6.50
N GLY A 732 2.02 5.46 -7.48
CA GLY A 732 0.73 6.16 -7.51
C GLY A 732 -0.49 5.29 -7.86
N SER A 733 -1.63 5.92 -8.17
CA SER A 733 -2.88 5.24 -8.52
C SER A 733 -2.75 4.36 -9.78
N ILE A 734 -3.39 3.19 -9.78
CA ILE A 734 -3.32 2.23 -10.88
C ILE A 734 -4.19 2.71 -12.06
N ALA A 735 -3.54 3.05 -13.18
CA ALA A 735 -4.21 3.57 -14.37
C ALA A 735 -5.14 2.51 -15.01
N ARG A 736 -6.41 2.88 -15.30
CA ARG A 736 -7.52 1.98 -15.69
C ARG A 736 -7.28 1.06 -16.90
N VAL A 737 -6.23 1.31 -17.69
CA VAL A 737 -5.89 0.55 -18.92
C VAL A 737 -4.55 -0.18 -18.84
N SER A 738 -3.83 -0.13 -17.70
CA SER A 738 -2.55 -0.81 -17.53
C SER A 738 -2.70 -2.32 -17.41
N ALA A 739 -1.61 -3.08 -17.63
CA ALA A 739 -1.57 -4.51 -17.34
C ALA A 739 -1.99 -4.84 -15.88
N ALA A 740 -1.66 -3.98 -14.91
CA ALA A 740 -2.07 -4.16 -13.52
C ALA A 740 -3.58 -3.95 -13.31
N ALA A 741 -4.20 -2.98 -14.00
CA ALA A 741 -5.66 -2.83 -13.99
C ALA A 741 -6.37 -4.04 -14.63
N LYS A 742 -5.86 -4.55 -15.75
CA LYS A 742 -6.36 -5.79 -16.39
C LYS A 742 -6.30 -6.99 -15.42
N TYR A 743 -5.23 -7.10 -14.64
CA TYR A 743 -5.07 -8.14 -13.60
C TYR A 743 -6.04 -7.95 -12.42
N LEU A 744 -6.22 -6.74 -11.90
CA LEU A 744 -7.15 -6.50 -10.79
C LEU A 744 -8.62 -6.68 -11.22
N GLN A 745 -8.95 -6.34 -12.48
CA GLN A 745 -10.26 -6.63 -13.09
C GLN A 745 -10.51 -8.14 -13.25
N SER A 746 -9.50 -8.95 -13.62
CA SER A 746 -9.66 -10.41 -13.65
C SER A 746 -9.79 -11.04 -12.25
N LYS A 747 -9.39 -10.32 -11.20
CA LYS A 747 -9.70 -10.60 -9.79
C LYS A 747 -11.06 -10.03 -9.32
N ARG A 748 -11.89 -9.55 -10.24
CA ARG A 748 -13.24 -8.96 -10.01
C ARG A 748 -13.25 -7.66 -9.20
N LEU A 749 -12.12 -6.97 -9.04
CA LEU A 749 -12.06 -5.65 -8.40
C LEU A 749 -12.50 -4.54 -9.37
N THR A 750 -13.29 -3.59 -8.89
CA THR A 750 -13.67 -2.39 -9.65
C THR A 750 -12.53 -1.35 -9.63
N PRO A 751 -12.54 -0.35 -10.53
CA PRO A 751 -11.55 0.74 -10.54
C PRO A 751 -11.52 1.62 -9.28
N ARG A 752 -12.47 1.49 -8.34
CA ARG A 752 -12.43 2.14 -7.02
C ARG A 752 -11.63 1.32 -6.00
N GLU A 753 -11.57 -0.01 -6.17
CA GLU A 753 -10.94 -0.95 -5.24
C GLU A 753 -9.49 -1.28 -5.61
N PHE A 754 -8.98 -0.76 -6.74
CA PHE A 754 -7.59 -0.99 -7.17
C PHE A 754 -6.56 -0.53 -6.12
N ASN A 755 -6.84 0.56 -5.40
CA ASN A 755 -5.91 1.28 -4.53
C ASN A 755 -4.68 1.82 -5.31
N SER A 756 -3.63 2.28 -4.61
CA SER A 756 -2.35 2.68 -5.22
C SER A 756 -1.44 1.47 -5.50
N TYR A 757 -0.44 1.63 -6.37
CA TYR A 757 0.65 0.65 -6.47
C TYR A 757 1.43 0.54 -5.14
N GLY A 758 1.63 1.65 -4.41
CA GLY A 758 2.26 1.64 -3.08
C GLY A 758 1.59 0.69 -2.10
N ALA A 759 0.25 0.73 -2.01
CA ALA A 759 -0.53 -0.17 -1.17
C ALA A 759 -0.51 -1.65 -1.64
N ARG A 760 -0.01 -1.93 -2.86
CA ARG A 760 0.04 -3.28 -3.47
C ARG A 760 1.46 -3.87 -3.52
N ARG A 761 2.46 -3.27 -2.85
CA ARG A 761 3.87 -3.69 -2.87
C ARG A 761 4.13 -5.14 -2.40
N GLY A 762 3.28 -5.69 -1.55
CA GLY A 762 3.31 -7.10 -1.13
C GLY A 762 2.76 -8.10 -2.16
N ASN A 763 2.42 -7.67 -3.38
CA ASN A 763 1.82 -8.48 -4.43
C ASN A 763 2.63 -8.39 -5.73
N ASP A 764 3.56 -9.34 -5.91
CA ASP A 764 4.50 -9.40 -7.03
C ASP A 764 3.81 -9.29 -8.40
N ALA A 765 2.67 -9.96 -8.57
CA ALA A 765 1.90 -9.97 -9.80
C ALA A 765 1.29 -8.60 -10.18
N VAL A 766 1.06 -7.71 -9.21
CA VAL A 766 0.60 -6.33 -9.46
C VAL A 766 1.77 -5.43 -9.80
N MET A 767 2.85 -5.50 -9.01
CA MET A 767 3.97 -4.58 -9.14
C MET A 767 4.85 -4.87 -10.36
N THR A 768 5.03 -6.14 -10.72
CA THR A 768 5.65 -6.52 -12.01
C THR A 768 4.84 -5.96 -13.19
N ARG A 769 3.51 -5.89 -13.07
CA ARG A 769 2.61 -5.27 -14.09
C ARG A 769 2.56 -3.75 -14.02
N GLY A 770 3.01 -3.15 -12.91
CA GLY A 770 3.37 -1.75 -12.80
C GLY A 770 4.75 -1.44 -13.38
N THR A 771 5.58 -2.44 -13.66
CA THR A 771 6.96 -2.22 -14.07
C THR A 771 7.04 -1.56 -15.44
N PHE A 772 7.81 -0.47 -15.53
CA PHE A 772 7.85 0.47 -16.64
C PHE A 772 6.48 1.03 -17.07
N ALA A 773 5.44 0.92 -16.23
CA ALA A 773 4.08 1.36 -16.55
C ALA A 773 3.85 2.88 -16.39
N SER A 774 4.93 3.68 -16.31
CA SER A 774 4.85 5.14 -16.24
C SER A 774 4.41 5.72 -17.59
N ILE A 775 3.34 6.53 -17.59
CA ILE A 775 2.87 7.25 -18.79
C ILE A 775 3.87 8.29 -19.31
N LYS A 776 4.91 8.62 -18.53
CA LYS A 776 6.00 9.55 -18.91
C LYS A 776 7.23 8.85 -19.47
N LEU A 777 7.29 7.51 -19.47
CA LEU A 777 8.46 6.74 -19.93
C LEU A 777 8.80 7.08 -21.39
N GLN A 778 10.04 7.50 -21.64
CA GLN A 778 10.54 7.77 -23.00
C GLN A 778 11.34 6.57 -23.51
N ASN A 779 10.66 5.63 -24.18
CA ASN A 779 11.31 4.48 -24.79
C ASN A 779 11.70 4.78 -26.25
N ARG A 780 13.00 4.78 -26.55
CA ARG A 780 13.56 5.05 -27.88
C ARG A 780 13.04 4.11 -28.97
N LEU A 781 12.66 2.86 -28.63
CA LEU A 781 12.11 1.88 -29.59
C LEU A 781 10.71 2.23 -30.14
N ILE A 782 9.98 3.18 -29.50
CA ILE A 782 8.64 3.61 -29.93
C ILE A 782 8.55 5.10 -30.29
N GLY A 783 9.62 5.88 -30.09
CA GLY A 783 9.74 7.27 -30.51
C GLY A 783 8.82 8.29 -29.82
N LYS A 784 8.02 7.89 -28.83
CA LYS A 784 7.08 8.76 -28.11
C LYS A 784 6.92 8.34 -26.63
N PRO A 785 6.57 9.26 -25.72
CA PRO A 785 6.30 8.91 -24.33
C PRO A 785 5.15 7.90 -24.18
N GLY A 786 5.33 6.89 -23.33
CA GLY A 786 4.29 5.94 -22.96
C GLY A 786 4.83 4.62 -22.38
N PRO A 787 3.98 3.84 -21.68
CA PRO A 787 4.36 2.64 -20.93
C PRO A 787 4.51 1.39 -21.82
N LYS A 788 5.13 1.55 -22.99
CA LYS A 788 5.12 0.54 -24.07
C LYS A 788 6.53 0.26 -24.62
N THR A 789 6.67 -0.89 -25.28
CA THR A 789 7.89 -1.28 -26.00
C THR A 789 7.56 -2.09 -27.26
N LEU A 790 8.58 -2.31 -28.09
CA LEU A 790 8.52 -3.15 -29.28
C LEU A 790 8.91 -4.59 -28.94
N HIS A 791 8.00 -5.55 -29.15
CA HIS A 791 8.34 -6.96 -29.14
C HIS A 791 8.98 -7.34 -30.49
N ILE A 792 10.32 -7.29 -30.53
CA ILE A 792 11.13 -7.35 -31.76
C ILE A 792 10.78 -8.57 -32.63
N PRO A 793 10.64 -9.81 -32.11
CA PRO A 793 10.34 -10.98 -32.93
C PRO A 793 8.99 -10.95 -33.66
N SER A 794 8.05 -10.09 -33.25
CA SER A 794 6.73 -9.97 -33.87
C SER A 794 6.38 -8.56 -34.36
N GLY A 795 7.30 -7.59 -34.25
CA GLY A 795 7.07 -6.19 -34.62
C GLY A 795 5.92 -5.47 -33.87
N GLN A 796 5.36 -6.05 -32.80
CA GLN A 796 4.18 -5.51 -32.13
C GLN A 796 4.57 -4.53 -31.00
N MET A 797 3.89 -3.38 -30.95
CA MET A 797 3.96 -2.47 -29.79
C MET A 797 3.01 -2.93 -28.69
N LEU A 798 3.54 -3.26 -27.51
CA LEU A 798 2.81 -3.82 -26.37
C LEU A 798 3.09 -3.00 -25.11
N ASP A 799 2.31 -3.22 -24.03
CA ASP A 799 2.73 -2.74 -22.70
C ASP A 799 4.03 -3.46 -22.30
N VAL A 800 4.94 -2.81 -21.56
CA VAL A 800 6.30 -3.40 -21.33
C VAL A 800 6.23 -4.78 -20.67
N PHE A 801 5.32 -4.97 -19.71
CA PHE A 801 5.03 -6.27 -19.11
C PHE A 801 4.62 -7.34 -20.14
N GLU A 802 3.73 -6.99 -21.09
CA GLU A 802 3.20 -7.92 -22.09
C GLU A 802 4.24 -8.33 -23.14
N ALA A 803 5.24 -7.46 -23.39
CA ALA A 803 6.40 -7.82 -24.20
C ALA A 803 7.35 -8.76 -23.45
N ALA A 804 7.62 -8.48 -22.16
CA ALA A 804 8.50 -9.31 -21.34
C ALA A 804 7.93 -10.72 -21.10
N GLU A 805 6.63 -10.84 -20.81
CA GLU A 805 5.95 -12.13 -20.61
C GLU A 805 6.05 -13.04 -21.85
N ARG A 806 6.09 -12.45 -23.07
CA ARG A 806 6.38 -13.18 -24.32
C ARG A 806 7.84 -13.62 -24.41
N TYR A 807 8.81 -12.72 -24.21
CA TYR A 807 10.22 -13.09 -24.23
C TYR A 807 10.57 -14.18 -23.21
N GLN A 808 9.97 -14.14 -22.01
CA GLN A 808 10.11 -15.20 -21.00
C GLN A 808 9.55 -16.54 -21.47
N ARG A 809 8.33 -16.56 -22.04
CA ARG A 809 7.72 -17.76 -22.61
C ARG A 809 8.55 -18.33 -23.76
N ASP A 810 9.14 -17.46 -24.57
CA ASP A 810 9.95 -17.80 -25.74
C ASP A 810 11.42 -18.11 -25.35
N GLY A 811 11.75 -18.11 -24.05
CA GLY A 811 13.06 -18.52 -23.51
C GLY A 811 14.20 -17.51 -23.70
N VAL A 812 13.89 -16.24 -23.95
CA VAL A 812 14.86 -15.19 -24.30
C VAL A 812 15.17 -14.30 -23.08
N PRO A 813 16.42 -14.29 -22.56
CA PRO A 813 16.84 -13.35 -21.53
C PRO A 813 16.81 -11.90 -22.03
N LEU A 814 16.54 -10.95 -21.12
CA LEU A 814 16.47 -9.53 -21.45
C LEU A 814 17.66 -8.73 -20.89
N ILE A 815 17.97 -7.64 -21.58
CA ILE A 815 18.80 -6.54 -21.06
C ILE A 815 18.06 -5.21 -21.21
N ILE A 816 18.54 -4.18 -20.53
CA ILE A 816 18.10 -2.79 -20.72
C ILE A 816 19.29 -2.00 -21.28
N LEU A 817 19.05 -1.13 -22.26
CA LEU A 817 19.98 -0.07 -22.67
C LEU A 817 19.48 1.26 -22.08
N ALA A 818 20.38 2.02 -21.46
CA ALA A 818 20.09 3.29 -20.80
C ALA A 818 21.14 4.36 -21.14
N GLY A 819 20.79 5.63 -20.88
CA GLY A 819 21.73 6.75 -20.96
C GLY A 819 22.45 6.98 -19.62
N LYS A 820 22.67 8.25 -19.28
CA LYS A 820 23.28 8.70 -18.02
C LYS A 820 22.30 8.66 -16.84
N GLU A 821 22.86 8.58 -15.63
CA GLU A 821 22.14 8.70 -14.34
C GLU A 821 20.96 7.71 -14.20
N TYR A 822 21.13 6.51 -14.76
CA TYR A 822 20.11 5.48 -14.72
C TYR A 822 19.82 5.04 -13.27
N GLY A 823 18.55 5.19 -12.87
CA GLY A 823 18.07 4.89 -11.52
C GLY A 823 17.72 6.11 -10.66
N SER A 824 18.11 7.32 -11.08
CA SER A 824 17.86 8.57 -10.35
C SER A 824 16.39 8.78 -9.93
N GLY A 825 16.19 9.13 -8.66
CA GLY A 825 14.88 9.31 -8.03
C GLY A 825 14.87 8.91 -6.55
N SER A 826 13.69 8.64 -6.00
CA SER A 826 13.55 8.13 -4.63
C SER A 826 14.03 6.68 -4.52
N SER A 827 14.63 6.31 -3.39
CA SER A 827 15.06 4.92 -3.12
C SER A 827 13.87 4.01 -2.79
N ARG A 828 13.06 3.68 -3.81
CA ARG A 828 11.87 2.82 -3.67
C ARG A 828 12.24 1.34 -3.62
N ASP A 829 11.24 0.47 -3.65
CA ASP A 829 11.41 -0.97 -3.52
C ASP A 829 11.03 -1.80 -4.77
N TRP A 830 10.94 -1.29 -6.01
CA TRP A 830 10.56 -2.11 -7.19
C TRP A 830 11.31 -1.97 -8.57
N ALA A 831 12.41 -1.23 -8.73
CA ALA A 831 13.11 -1.04 -10.02
C ALA A 831 14.11 -2.11 -10.45
N ALA A 832 14.46 -3.01 -9.55
CA ALA A 832 15.11 -4.27 -9.79
C ALA A 832 14.05 -5.36 -9.62
N LYS A 833 13.05 -5.22 -8.69
CA LYS A 833 11.92 -6.17 -8.58
C LYS A 833 11.26 -6.37 -9.92
N GLY A 834 10.86 -5.26 -10.52
CA GLY A 834 10.32 -5.24 -11.86
C GLY A 834 11.19 -5.94 -12.89
N PRO A 835 12.38 -5.41 -13.29
CA PRO A 835 13.22 -6.00 -14.31
C PRO A 835 13.61 -7.45 -14.05
N PHE A 836 13.93 -7.83 -12.82
CA PHE A 836 14.27 -9.21 -12.49
C PHE A 836 13.06 -10.13 -12.72
N LEU A 837 11.85 -9.70 -12.31
CA LEU A 837 10.57 -10.39 -12.56
C LEU A 837 10.10 -10.29 -14.02
N LEU A 838 10.56 -9.30 -14.78
CA LEU A 838 10.43 -9.22 -16.25
C LEU A 838 11.48 -10.08 -16.99
N GLY A 839 12.47 -10.67 -16.31
CA GLY A 839 13.49 -11.54 -16.92
C GLY A 839 14.76 -10.82 -17.41
N VAL A 840 15.00 -9.59 -16.96
CA VAL A 840 16.24 -8.84 -17.20
C VAL A 840 17.39 -9.46 -16.41
N ARG A 841 18.58 -9.50 -17.03
CA ARG A 841 19.82 -10.06 -16.44
C ARG A 841 21.01 -9.11 -16.45
N ALA A 842 20.99 -8.07 -17.30
CA ALA A 842 21.95 -6.98 -17.24
C ALA A 842 21.30 -5.64 -17.63
N VAL A 843 21.88 -4.54 -17.18
CA VAL A 843 21.61 -3.19 -17.67
C VAL A 843 22.91 -2.65 -18.24
N ILE A 844 22.90 -2.08 -19.45
CA ILE A 844 24.03 -1.34 -20.03
C ILE A 844 23.67 0.15 -20.05
N ALA A 845 24.43 0.99 -19.35
CA ALA A 845 24.18 2.43 -19.20
C ALA A 845 25.44 3.27 -19.46
N GLU A 846 25.27 4.57 -19.71
CA GLU A 846 26.40 5.52 -19.73
C GLU A 846 26.88 5.82 -18.30
N SER A 847 25.95 5.87 -17.34
CA SER A 847 26.24 5.91 -15.90
C SER A 847 25.02 5.50 -15.08
N PHE A 848 25.26 5.02 -13.85
CA PHE A 848 24.23 4.67 -12.88
C PHE A 848 24.19 5.67 -11.73
N GLU A 849 23.04 5.80 -11.09
CA GLU A 849 22.95 6.32 -9.72
C GLU A 849 23.45 5.24 -8.74
N LYS A 850 24.23 5.61 -7.71
CA LYS A 850 24.96 4.67 -6.82
C LYS A 850 24.03 3.73 -6.05
N ILE A 851 22.95 4.26 -5.48
CA ILE A 851 21.97 3.47 -4.73
C ILE A 851 21.24 2.50 -5.67
N HIS A 852 20.81 2.93 -6.86
CA HIS A 852 20.20 2.01 -7.83
C HIS A 852 21.17 0.94 -8.35
N ARG A 853 22.46 1.28 -8.57
CA ARG A 853 23.50 0.28 -8.91
C ARG A 853 23.57 -0.81 -7.84
N ASN A 854 23.67 -0.44 -6.57
CA ASN A 854 23.72 -1.38 -5.45
C ASN A 854 22.49 -2.31 -5.44
N HIS A 855 21.32 -1.76 -5.75
CA HIS A 855 20.06 -2.51 -5.84
C HIS A 855 19.97 -3.47 -7.05
N LEU A 856 20.75 -3.26 -8.12
CA LEU A 856 20.91 -4.21 -9.22
C LEU A 856 21.91 -5.33 -8.85
N VAL A 857 23.07 -4.96 -8.30
CA VAL A 857 24.13 -5.88 -7.84
C VAL A 857 23.62 -6.85 -6.80
N GLY A 858 22.99 -6.30 -5.75
CA GLY A 858 22.37 -7.06 -4.67
C GLY A 858 21.28 -8.00 -5.18
N MET A 859 20.96 -7.99 -6.48
CA MET A 859 19.94 -8.80 -7.10
C MET A 859 20.31 -9.54 -8.38
N GLY A 860 21.61 -9.75 -8.61
CA GLY A 860 22.05 -10.60 -9.73
C GLY A 860 21.72 -10.03 -11.12
N ILE A 861 21.35 -8.75 -11.22
CA ILE A 861 21.33 -8.02 -12.48
C ILE A 861 22.68 -7.32 -12.60
N ALA A 862 23.48 -7.67 -13.61
CA ALA A 862 24.78 -7.03 -13.79
C ALA A 862 24.60 -5.55 -14.21
N PRO A 863 25.13 -4.57 -13.44
CA PRO A 863 25.25 -3.19 -13.90
C PRO A 863 26.50 -3.07 -14.77
N LEU A 864 26.31 -2.80 -16.06
CA LEU A 864 27.38 -2.70 -17.04
C LEU A 864 27.46 -1.26 -17.55
N GLN A 865 28.64 -0.65 -17.53
CA GLN A 865 28.84 0.70 -18.05
C GLN A 865 29.52 0.64 -19.43
N PHE A 866 29.11 1.50 -20.36
CA PHE A 866 29.91 1.78 -21.54
C PHE A 866 31.29 2.35 -21.16
N LEU A 867 32.32 2.10 -21.99
CA LEU A 867 33.64 2.67 -21.74
C LEU A 867 33.62 4.22 -21.85
N PRO A 868 34.56 4.94 -21.20
CA PRO A 868 34.58 6.40 -21.20
C PRO A 868 34.58 7.01 -22.61
N GLY A 869 33.46 7.66 -22.97
CA GLY A 869 33.25 8.28 -24.29
C GLY A 869 32.40 7.45 -25.26
N GLU A 870 32.08 6.21 -24.93
CA GLU A 870 31.15 5.37 -25.69
C GLU A 870 29.72 5.47 -25.15
N ASN A 871 28.73 5.34 -26.03
CA ASN A 871 27.33 5.12 -25.68
C ASN A 871 26.57 4.44 -26.83
N ALA A 872 25.25 4.25 -26.65
CA ALA A 872 24.41 3.60 -27.65
C ALA A 872 24.40 4.29 -29.02
N ASP A 873 24.56 5.61 -29.09
CA ASP A 873 24.60 6.34 -30.36
C ASP A 873 25.98 6.26 -31.03
N SER A 874 27.08 6.37 -30.26
CA SER A 874 28.44 6.28 -30.81
C SER A 874 28.80 4.89 -31.33
N LEU A 875 28.21 3.84 -30.75
CA LEU A 875 28.38 2.43 -31.15
C LEU A 875 27.36 1.98 -32.23
N GLU A 876 26.45 2.88 -32.63
CA GLU A 876 25.34 2.64 -33.58
C GLU A 876 24.36 1.52 -33.12
N LEU A 877 24.08 1.42 -31.82
CA LEU A 877 23.19 0.40 -31.24
C LEU A 877 21.72 0.79 -31.46
N SER A 878 20.99 0.04 -32.29
CA SER A 878 19.56 0.29 -32.53
C SER A 878 18.63 -0.27 -31.44
N GLY A 879 19.16 -1.13 -30.56
CA GLY A 879 18.40 -1.83 -29.52
C GLY A 879 17.51 -2.95 -30.08
N LYS A 880 17.78 -3.39 -31.31
CA LYS A 880 17.06 -4.49 -32.01
C LYS A 880 17.94 -5.73 -32.21
N GLU A 881 19.22 -5.61 -31.91
CA GLU A 881 20.23 -6.65 -32.01
C GLU A 881 20.11 -7.63 -30.84
N ARG A 882 20.58 -8.86 -31.02
CA ARG A 882 20.76 -9.79 -29.90
C ARG A 882 22.15 -9.60 -29.32
N PHE A 883 22.21 -9.31 -28.03
CA PHE A 883 23.45 -9.12 -27.27
C PHE A 883 23.81 -10.41 -26.53
N SER A 884 25.09 -10.78 -26.57
CA SER A 884 25.67 -11.93 -25.86
C SER A 884 26.82 -11.44 -24.99
N ILE A 885 26.74 -11.72 -23.69
CA ILE A 885 27.69 -11.26 -22.67
C ILE A 885 28.24 -12.51 -21.98
N SER A 886 29.55 -12.72 -22.04
CA SER A 886 30.22 -13.86 -21.40
C SER A 886 30.80 -13.44 -20.06
N ILE A 887 30.34 -14.06 -18.97
CA ILE A 887 30.91 -13.86 -17.63
C ILE A 887 32.02 -14.89 -17.40
N PRO A 888 33.24 -14.51 -16.98
CA PRO A 888 34.31 -15.45 -16.65
C PRO A 888 34.03 -16.19 -15.34
N GLU A 889 34.65 -17.36 -15.15
CA GLU A 889 34.60 -18.08 -13.87
C GLU A 889 35.27 -17.27 -12.75
N GLU A 890 36.45 -16.70 -13.01
CA GLU A 890 37.13 -15.73 -12.16
C GLU A 890 36.70 -14.30 -12.52
N LEU A 891 35.59 -13.86 -11.92
CA LEU A 891 35.13 -12.47 -11.97
C LEU A 891 35.77 -11.67 -10.82
N THR A 892 36.32 -10.50 -11.15
CA THR A 892 36.89 -9.53 -10.19
C THR A 892 36.01 -8.29 -10.08
N PRO A 893 36.23 -7.43 -9.08
CA PRO A 893 35.74 -6.05 -9.12
C PRO A 893 36.15 -5.34 -10.42
N ARG A 894 35.28 -4.46 -10.93
CA ARG A 894 35.43 -3.63 -12.14
C ARG A 894 35.92 -4.35 -13.40
N HIS A 895 35.62 -5.64 -13.53
CA HIS A 895 36.09 -6.46 -14.66
C HIS A 895 35.51 -5.96 -16.00
N GLN A 896 36.35 -5.88 -17.04
CA GLN A 896 35.87 -5.54 -18.38
C GLN A 896 35.34 -6.77 -19.11
N LEU A 897 34.11 -6.70 -19.61
CA LEU A 897 33.42 -7.76 -20.31
C LEU A 897 33.24 -7.40 -21.79
N THR A 898 33.40 -8.38 -22.68
CA THR A 898 33.10 -8.21 -24.10
C THR A 898 31.63 -8.52 -24.38
N VAL A 899 30.94 -7.59 -25.03
CA VAL A 899 29.57 -7.76 -25.53
C VAL A 899 29.62 -8.05 -27.03
N GLN A 900 29.13 -9.22 -27.44
CA GLN A 900 28.99 -9.59 -28.85
C GLN A 900 27.57 -9.34 -29.35
N MET A 901 27.42 -8.89 -30.59
CA MET A 901 26.13 -8.59 -31.21
C MET A 901 25.83 -9.54 -32.37
N SER A 902 24.55 -9.84 -32.59
CA SER A 902 24.08 -10.64 -33.75
C SER A 902 24.38 -10.03 -35.12
N THR A 903 24.85 -8.78 -35.17
CA THR A 903 25.34 -8.09 -36.38
C THR A 903 26.81 -8.38 -36.70
N GLY A 904 27.52 -9.11 -35.84
CA GLY A 904 28.96 -9.36 -35.97
C GLY A 904 29.85 -8.25 -35.39
N LYS A 905 29.27 -7.13 -34.91
CA LYS A 905 29.97 -6.15 -34.08
C LYS A 905 30.20 -6.69 -32.66
N SER A 906 31.23 -6.17 -31.98
CA SER A 906 31.45 -6.36 -30.54
C SER A 906 32.03 -5.09 -29.93
N PHE A 907 31.71 -4.82 -28.66
CA PHE A 907 32.23 -3.70 -27.87
C PHE A 907 32.51 -4.16 -26.44
N SER A 908 33.21 -3.33 -25.66
CA SER A 908 33.55 -3.64 -24.26
C SER A 908 32.69 -2.84 -23.29
N VAL A 909 32.44 -3.40 -22.11
CA VAL A 909 31.74 -2.74 -21.00
C VAL A 909 32.44 -3.02 -19.68
N GLU A 910 32.37 -2.10 -18.73
CA GLU A 910 32.88 -2.29 -17.37
C GLU A 910 31.76 -2.85 -16.48
N ALA A 911 32.00 -3.97 -15.79
CA ALA A 911 31.05 -4.52 -14.83
C ALA A 911 31.20 -3.84 -13.46
N LEU A 912 30.23 -3.03 -13.06
CA LEU A 912 30.29 -2.17 -11.86
C LEU A 912 29.99 -2.93 -10.56
N PHE A 913 30.74 -4.00 -10.32
CA PHE A 913 30.94 -4.60 -9.01
C PHE A 913 32.19 -3.92 -8.40
N GLU A 914 32.07 -3.22 -7.27
CA GLU A 914 33.22 -2.48 -6.70
C GLU A 914 33.99 -3.34 -5.68
N THR A 915 33.34 -4.37 -5.12
CA THR A 915 33.88 -5.21 -4.04
C THR A 915 33.74 -6.71 -4.34
N ASP A 916 34.53 -7.54 -3.66
CA ASP A 916 34.36 -9.00 -3.73
C ASP A 916 33.01 -9.47 -3.16
N MET A 917 32.38 -8.67 -2.28
CA MET A 917 31.01 -8.93 -1.82
C MET A 917 29.99 -8.73 -2.94
N ASP A 918 30.14 -7.69 -3.76
CA ASP A 918 29.29 -7.46 -4.94
C ASP A 918 29.36 -8.65 -5.92
N VAL A 919 30.58 -9.14 -6.17
CA VAL A 919 30.84 -10.35 -6.98
C VAL A 919 30.20 -11.60 -6.35
N ALA A 920 30.30 -11.76 -5.02
CA ALA A 920 29.68 -12.88 -4.30
C ALA A 920 28.14 -12.83 -4.35
N PHE A 921 27.53 -11.66 -4.12
CA PHE A 921 26.08 -11.48 -4.24
C PHE A 921 25.60 -11.76 -5.67
N PHE A 922 26.33 -11.29 -6.69
CA PHE A 922 26.01 -11.60 -8.08
C PHE A 922 26.09 -13.12 -8.37
N ARG A 923 27.17 -13.79 -7.94
CA ARG A 923 27.33 -15.26 -8.09
C ARG A 923 26.23 -16.06 -7.36
N HIS A 924 25.75 -15.59 -6.21
CA HIS A 924 24.64 -16.21 -5.47
C HIS A 924 23.25 -15.85 -6.04
N GLY A 925 23.18 -15.03 -7.09
CA GLY A 925 21.92 -14.58 -7.71
C GLY A 925 21.14 -13.57 -6.87
N GLY A 926 21.82 -12.87 -5.96
CA GLY A 926 21.27 -11.84 -5.08
C GLY A 926 21.70 -11.99 -3.62
N LEU A 927 21.61 -10.88 -2.88
CA LEU A 927 21.91 -10.78 -1.45
C LEU A 927 21.08 -11.77 -0.63
N LEU A 928 19.75 -11.80 -0.85
CA LEU A 928 18.86 -12.59 0.00
C LEU A 928 19.04 -14.11 -0.20
N ASN A 929 19.46 -14.54 -1.39
CA ASN A 929 19.98 -15.90 -1.60
C ASN A 929 21.27 -16.15 -0.83
N SER A 930 22.22 -15.20 -0.85
CA SER A 930 23.48 -15.29 -0.09
C SER A 930 23.24 -15.37 1.42
N THR A 931 22.21 -14.70 1.94
CA THR A 931 21.81 -14.77 3.36
C THR A 931 21.19 -16.13 3.70
N ILE A 932 20.37 -16.71 2.82
CA ILE A 932 19.85 -18.08 2.98
C ILE A 932 21.00 -19.09 3.05
N LEU A 933 21.93 -19.06 2.09
CA LEU A 933 23.07 -19.99 2.03
C LEU A 933 23.94 -19.94 3.29
N ARG A 934 24.33 -18.73 3.71
CA ARG A 934 25.08 -18.53 4.97
C ARG A 934 24.33 -19.00 6.22
N SER A 935 23.00 -19.01 6.19
CA SER A 935 22.16 -19.51 7.29
C SER A 935 22.10 -21.04 7.33
N SER A 936 22.20 -21.73 6.20
CA SER A 936 22.31 -23.20 6.14
C SER A 936 23.71 -23.71 6.50
N ASP A 937 24.77 -23.02 6.06
CA ASP A 937 26.16 -23.49 6.27
C ASP A 937 26.55 -23.53 7.76
N GLN A 938 25.95 -22.67 8.60
CA GLN A 938 26.16 -22.70 10.05
C GLN A 938 25.66 -23.99 10.74
N HIS A 939 24.90 -24.85 10.05
CA HIS A 939 24.48 -26.16 10.54
C HIS A 939 25.39 -27.32 10.08
N SER A 940 26.24 -27.14 9.06
CA SER A 940 27.11 -28.23 8.57
C SER A 940 28.39 -28.43 9.40
N ALA A 941 28.64 -27.57 10.41
CA ALA A 941 29.86 -27.59 11.21
C ALA A 941 29.89 -28.67 12.32
N THR A 942 28.79 -29.40 12.56
CA THR A 942 28.62 -30.30 13.71
C THR A 942 28.50 -31.79 13.40
N ASP A 943 28.38 -32.20 12.13
CA ASP A 943 28.23 -33.62 11.75
C ASP A 943 29.33 -34.11 10.79
N GLY A 944 29.80 -35.33 11.03
CA GLY A 944 30.93 -35.93 10.31
C GLY A 944 30.60 -36.42 8.89
N PRO A 945 31.62 -36.58 8.02
CA PRO A 945 31.42 -36.93 6.62
C PRO A 945 30.83 -38.34 6.45
N SER A 946 29.66 -38.45 5.82
CA SER A 946 29.03 -39.74 5.49
C SER A 946 28.73 -39.84 3.98
N GLY A 947 28.82 -41.07 3.45
CA GLY A 947 29.03 -41.32 2.02
C GLY A 947 27.93 -40.80 1.08
N GLY A 948 28.36 -40.16 0.00
CA GLY A 948 27.47 -39.66 -1.05
C GLY A 948 26.68 -40.77 -1.77
N ARG A 949 25.51 -40.40 -2.29
CA ARG A 949 24.69 -41.23 -3.19
C ARG A 949 24.58 -40.56 -4.57
N PRO A 950 24.52 -41.33 -5.66
CA PRO A 950 24.44 -40.77 -7.01
C PRO A 950 23.07 -40.09 -7.27
N PRO A 951 23.01 -39.10 -8.18
CA PRO A 951 21.76 -38.41 -8.51
C PRO A 951 20.77 -39.36 -9.20
N ILE A 952 19.54 -39.40 -8.69
CA ILE A 952 18.44 -40.15 -9.32
C ILE A 952 17.99 -39.39 -10.58
N SER A 953 18.11 -40.02 -11.74
CA SER A 953 17.64 -39.47 -13.01
C SER A 953 16.12 -39.27 -12.99
N CYS A 954 15.65 -38.03 -13.13
CA CYS A 954 14.22 -37.72 -13.13
C CYS A 954 13.55 -38.20 -14.44
N GLY A 955 12.75 -39.26 -14.35
CA GLY A 955 12.05 -39.85 -15.49
C GLY A 955 10.94 -38.96 -16.06
N THR A 956 10.82 -38.95 -17.39
CA THR A 956 9.95 -38.04 -18.16
C THR A 956 8.47 -38.45 -18.18
N SER A 957 7.75 -38.25 -17.07
CA SER A 957 6.27 -38.32 -17.09
C SER A 957 5.55 -37.48 -16.03
N ARG A 958 5.19 -36.23 -16.38
CA ARG A 958 4.04 -35.51 -15.80
C ARG A 958 3.17 -34.96 -16.93
N ARG A 959 2.22 -35.76 -17.42
CA ARG A 959 1.33 -35.43 -18.56
C ARG A 959 0.15 -34.52 -18.19
N TYR A 960 0.38 -33.50 -17.37
CA TYR A 960 -0.56 -32.41 -17.15
C TYR A 960 0.23 -31.11 -17.09
N ASP A 961 0.02 -30.26 -18.09
CA ASP A 961 0.63 -28.93 -18.13
C ASP A 961 0.07 -28.10 -16.97
N SER A 962 0.95 -27.72 -16.03
CA SER A 962 0.58 -27.07 -14.78
C SER A 962 0.52 -25.54 -14.88
N ARG A 963 0.61 -24.99 -16.10
CA ARG A 963 0.58 -23.54 -16.37
C ARG A 963 -0.68 -23.11 -17.12
N THR A 964 -0.66 -21.87 -17.60
CA THR A 964 -1.82 -21.02 -17.89
C THR A 964 -2.85 -21.67 -18.83
N THR A 965 -4.13 -21.35 -18.62
CA THR A 965 -5.28 -21.67 -19.49
C THR A 965 -4.93 -21.54 -20.98
N ILE A 966 -4.85 -22.67 -21.71
CA ILE A 966 -4.43 -22.72 -23.13
C ILE A 966 -5.66 -22.94 -24.00
N PHE A 967 -5.78 -22.18 -25.08
CA PHE A 967 -6.84 -22.32 -26.07
C PHE A 967 -6.39 -23.17 -27.27
N SER A 968 -7.25 -24.06 -27.75
CA SER A 968 -7.12 -24.72 -29.05
C SER A 968 -7.40 -23.73 -30.20
N PRO A 969 -7.00 -24.03 -31.46
CA PRO A 969 -7.21 -23.12 -32.59
C PRO A 969 -8.69 -22.72 -32.80
N GLU A 970 -9.62 -23.59 -32.38
CA GLU A 970 -11.07 -23.37 -32.42
C GLU A 970 -11.60 -22.52 -31.25
N GLY A 971 -10.72 -22.01 -30.38
CA GLY A 971 -11.08 -21.12 -29.25
C GLY A 971 -11.66 -21.85 -28.04
N ARG A 972 -11.52 -23.17 -27.93
CA ARG A 972 -11.92 -23.95 -26.74
C ARG A 972 -10.72 -24.13 -25.81
N LEU A 973 -10.93 -24.56 -24.56
CA LEU A 973 -9.83 -24.76 -23.61
C LEU A 973 -9.25 -26.17 -23.68
N TYR A 974 -7.95 -26.31 -23.95
CA TYR A 974 -7.28 -27.63 -23.96
C TYR A 974 -7.43 -28.35 -22.62
N GLN A 975 -7.33 -27.65 -21.49
CA GLN A 975 -7.57 -28.25 -20.16
C GLN A 975 -9.01 -28.79 -19.99
N VAL A 976 -9.99 -28.26 -20.74
CA VAL A 976 -11.37 -28.78 -20.79
C VAL A 976 -11.48 -29.93 -21.79
N GLU A 977 -10.81 -29.85 -22.94
CA GLU A 977 -10.76 -30.95 -23.93
C GLU A 977 -10.19 -32.24 -23.31
N TYR A 978 -9.08 -32.16 -22.55
CA TYR A 978 -8.54 -33.29 -21.78
C TYR A 978 -9.53 -33.81 -20.70
N ALA A 979 -10.32 -32.92 -20.09
CA ALA A 979 -11.36 -33.31 -19.15
C ALA A 979 -12.57 -33.96 -19.83
N MET A 980 -12.81 -33.67 -21.11
CA MET A 980 -13.83 -34.31 -21.94
C MET A 980 -13.38 -35.68 -22.49
N GLU A 981 -12.09 -35.88 -22.76
CA GLU A 981 -11.52 -37.20 -23.10
C GLU A 981 -11.78 -38.24 -21.99
N ALA A 982 -11.61 -37.84 -20.72
CA ALA A 982 -11.94 -38.68 -19.57
C ALA A 982 -13.44 -39.08 -19.48
N ILE A 983 -14.34 -38.29 -20.08
CA ILE A 983 -15.77 -38.59 -20.17
C ILE A 983 -16.04 -39.56 -21.33
N GLY A 984 -15.37 -39.39 -22.47
CA GLY A 984 -15.44 -40.34 -23.59
C GLY A 984 -15.05 -41.76 -23.20
N HIS A 985 -14.12 -41.92 -22.26
CA HIS A 985 -13.74 -43.23 -21.72
C HIS A 985 -14.69 -43.80 -20.65
N ALA A 986 -15.71 -43.06 -20.18
CA ALA A 986 -16.64 -43.53 -19.15
C ALA A 986 -17.86 -44.26 -19.74
N GLY A 987 -18.51 -45.12 -18.94
CA GLY A 987 -19.74 -45.80 -19.34
C GLY A 987 -20.87 -44.82 -19.71
N THR A 988 -21.74 -45.26 -20.63
CA THR A 988 -22.83 -44.50 -21.23
C THR A 988 -23.87 -44.08 -20.18
N CYS A 989 -24.24 -42.80 -20.10
CA CYS A 989 -25.32 -42.30 -19.24
C CYS A 989 -26.30 -41.44 -20.06
N LEU A 990 -27.59 -41.79 -20.06
CA LEU A 990 -28.65 -41.10 -20.80
C LEU A 990 -29.75 -40.59 -19.88
N GLY A 991 -30.46 -39.55 -20.35
CA GLY A 991 -31.63 -39.00 -19.70
C GLY A 991 -32.77 -38.74 -20.69
N ILE A 992 -34.01 -38.99 -20.25
CA ILE A 992 -35.23 -38.80 -21.05
C ILE A 992 -36.30 -38.11 -20.19
N LEU A 993 -36.88 -37.03 -20.70
CA LEU A 993 -38.06 -36.37 -20.14
C LEU A 993 -39.34 -36.97 -20.74
N ALA A 994 -40.22 -37.49 -19.88
CA ALA A 994 -41.55 -37.94 -20.23
C ALA A 994 -42.62 -36.96 -19.70
N ASN A 995 -43.85 -37.10 -20.19
CA ASN A 995 -44.99 -36.28 -19.75
C ASN A 995 -45.30 -36.47 -18.25
N ASP A 996 -45.04 -37.67 -17.73
CA ASP A 996 -45.39 -38.16 -16.39
C ASP A 996 -44.17 -38.34 -15.45
N GLY A 997 -42.96 -37.98 -15.90
CA GLY A 997 -41.75 -38.00 -15.07
C GLY A 997 -40.45 -37.79 -15.83
N VAL A 998 -39.32 -37.94 -15.14
CA VAL A 998 -37.98 -37.96 -15.73
C VAL A 998 -37.31 -39.31 -15.51
N LEU A 999 -36.49 -39.75 -16.46
CA LEU A 999 -35.72 -40.97 -16.42
C LEU A 999 -34.23 -40.66 -16.57
N LEU A 1000 -33.39 -41.27 -15.72
CA LEU A 1000 -31.95 -41.42 -15.94
C LEU A 1000 -31.61 -42.91 -16.02
N ALA A 1001 -30.75 -43.28 -16.96
CA ALA A 1001 -30.22 -44.64 -17.10
C ALA A 1001 -28.72 -44.63 -17.42
N ALA A 1002 -27.95 -45.52 -16.79
CA ALA A 1002 -26.50 -45.51 -16.83
C ALA A 1002 -25.86 -46.91 -16.89
N GLU A 1003 -24.79 -47.02 -17.66
CA GLU A 1003 -23.93 -48.20 -17.76
C GLU A 1003 -23.04 -48.33 -16.52
N ARG A 1004 -23.23 -49.42 -15.78
CA ARG A 1004 -22.32 -49.88 -14.72
C ARG A 1004 -21.28 -50.82 -15.34
N ARG A 1005 -20.00 -50.51 -15.17
CA ARG A 1005 -18.91 -51.43 -15.54
C ARG A 1005 -18.68 -52.44 -14.42
N ASN A 1006 -18.51 -53.71 -14.79
CA ASN A 1006 -18.22 -54.78 -13.83
C ASN A 1006 -16.93 -54.47 -13.06
N ILE A 1007 -17.04 -54.48 -11.73
CA ILE A 1007 -15.89 -54.38 -10.83
C ILE A 1007 -15.20 -55.75 -10.76
N HIS A 1008 -13.87 -55.76 -10.62
CA HIS A 1008 -13.09 -57.00 -10.59
C HIS A 1008 -13.40 -57.81 -9.33
N LYS A 1009 -13.50 -59.16 -9.44
CA LYS A 1009 -13.87 -60.10 -8.34
C LYS A 1009 -12.88 -60.17 -7.15
N LEU A 1010 -11.95 -59.23 -7.04
CA LEU A 1010 -10.99 -59.08 -5.95
C LEU A 1010 -11.27 -57.81 -5.10
N LEU A 1011 -12.24 -57.00 -5.50
CA LEU A 1011 -12.72 -55.86 -4.73
C LEU A 1011 -14.00 -56.27 -3.98
N ASP A 1012 -14.08 -55.84 -2.72
CA ASP A 1012 -15.14 -56.22 -1.79
C ASP A 1012 -16.52 -55.70 -2.24
N GLU A 1013 -17.58 -56.46 -1.98
CA GLU A 1013 -18.96 -56.16 -2.44
C GLU A 1013 -19.49 -54.83 -1.87
N VAL A 1014 -18.86 -54.29 -0.82
CA VAL A 1014 -19.17 -53.00 -0.22
C VAL A 1014 -18.94 -51.81 -1.18
N PHE A 1015 -18.06 -51.95 -2.19
CA PHE A 1015 -17.62 -50.84 -3.05
C PHE A 1015 -18.30 -50.79 -4.43
N PHE A 1016 -19.62 -50.90 -4.49
CA PHE A 1016 -20.38 -50.60 -5.72
C PHE A 1016 -20.15 -49.16 -6.17
N SER A 1017 -19.78 -48.96 -7.45
CA SER A 1017 -19.76 -47.62 -8.05
C SER A 1017 -21.18 -47.23 -8.48
N GLU A 1018 -21.88 -46.52 -7.59
CA GLU A 1018 -23.14 -45.84 -7.91
C GLU A 1018 -22.96 -44.95 -9.15
N LYS A 1019 -23.88 -45.04 -10.11
CA LYS A 1019 -23.92 -44.15 -11.27
C LYS A 1019 -24.98 -43.08 -11.17
N ILE A 1020 -25.97 -43.23 -10.29
CA ILE A 1020 -27.06 -42.28 -10.07
C ILE A 1020 -27.14 -41.90 -8.59
N TYR A 1021 -26.93 -40.62 -8.29
CA TYR A 1021 -26.83 -40.06 -6.94
C TYR A 1021 -28.06 -39.21 -6.62
N LYS A 1022 -28.76 -39.51 -5.53
CA LYS A 1022 -29.80 -38.62 -4.97
C LYS A 1022 -29.15 -37.34 -4.40
N LEU A 1023 -29.71 -36.18 -4.72
CA LEU A 1023 -29.21 -34.86 -4.28
C LEU A 1023 -30.10 -34.27 -3.17
N ASN A 1024 -31.41 -34.30 -3.37
CA ASN A 1024 -32.45 -33.99 -2.38
C ASN A 1024 -33.70 -34.83 -2.71
N GLU A 1025 -34.88 -34.54 -2.14
CA GLU A 1025 -36.11 -35.29 -2.45
C GLU A 1025 -36.63 -35.06 -3.89
N ASP A 1026 -36.35 -33.88 -4.44
CA ASP A 1026 -36.88 -33.40 -5.73
C ASP A 1026 -35.89 -33.55 -6.90
N MET A 1027 -34.64 -33.97 -6.65
CA MET A 1027 -33.57 -34.04 -7.65
C MET A 1027 -32.55 -35.19 -7.43
N ALA A 1028 -32.08 -35.75 -8.54
CA ALA A 1028 -30.96 -36.69 -8.60
C ALA A 1028 -30.11 -36.46 -9.87
N CYS A 1029 -28.89 -37.02 -9.93
CA CYS A 1029 -28.03 -36.90 -11.10
C CYS A 1029 -27.27 -38.18 -11.43
N SER A 1030 -26.97 -38.41 -12.72
CA SER A 1030 -26.13 -39.51 -13.21
C SER A 1030 -24.82 -39.00 -13.78
N VAL A 1031 -23.72 -39.75 -13.55
CA VAL A 1031 -22.35 -39.23 -13.78
C VAL A 1031 -21.55 -40.04 -14.79
N ALA A 1032 -20.93 -39.36 -15.76
CA ALA A 1032 -19.98 -39.93 -16.71
C ALA A 1032 -18.65 -39.17 -16.65
N GLY A 1033 -17.56 -39.89 -16.41
CA GLY A 1033 -16.23 -39.34 -16.14
C GLY A 1033 -15.61 -39.93 -14.86
N ILE A 1034 -14.74 -39.15 -14.21
CA ILE A 1034 -13.97 -39.53 -13.03
C ILE A 1034 -14.86 -39.62 -11.77
N THR A 1035 -14.91 -40.78 -11.13
CA THR A 1035 -15.78 -41.04 -9.95
C THR A 1035 -15.40 -40.23 -8.71
N SER A 1036 -14.12 -39.93 -8.47
CA SER A 1036 -13.71 -39.07 -7.35
C SER A 1036 -14.21 -37.64 -7.51
N ASP A 1037 -14.15 -37.10 -8.74
CA ASP A 1037 -14.69 -35.77 -9.07
C ASP A 1037 -16.21 -35.76 -8.90
N ALA A 1038 -16.90 -36.82 -9.31
CA ALA A 1038 -18.33 -37.00 -9.09
C ALA A 1038 -18.71 -36.98 -7.59
N ASN A 1039 -17.96 -37.70 -6.75
CA ASN A 1039 -18.23 -37.77 -5.30
C ASN A 1039 -18.04 -36.40 -4.61
N VAL A 1040 -17.05 -35.60 -5.01
CA VAL A 1040 -16.88 -34.23 -4.50
C VAL A 1040 -18.07 -33.35 -4.94
N LEU A 1041 -18.36 -33.31 -6.24
CA LEU A 1041 -19.40 -32.44 -6.79
C LEU A 1041 -20.83 -32.80 -6.30
N THR A 1042 -21.12 -34.08 -6.09
CA THR A 1042 -22.42 -34.53 -5.55
C THR A 1042 -22.62 -34.19 -4.08
N ASN A 1043 -21.53 -34.15 -3.28
CA ASN A 1043 -21.61 -33.70 -1.90
C ASN A 1043 -21.76 -32.17 -1.80
N GLU A 1044 -21.10 -31.39 -2.66
CA GLU A 1044 -21.36 -29.94 -2.77
C GLU A 1044 -22.81 -29.64 -3.16
N LEU A 1045 -23.37 -30.34 -4.17
CA LEU A 1045 -24.79 -30.23 -4.54
C LEU A 1045 -25.73 -30.47 -3.34
N ARG A 1046 -25.47 -31.52 -2.54
CA ARG A 1046 -26.25 -31.84 -1.33
C ARG A 1046 -26.17 -30.72 -0.29
N LEU A 1047 -24.98 -30.18 -0.04
CA LEU A 1047 -24.76 -29.07 0.91
C LEU A 1047 -25.43 -27.77 0.46
N VAL A 1048 -25.37 -27.43 -0.83
CA VAL A 1048 -26.08 -26.26 -1.40
C VAL A 1048 -27.59 -26.41 -1.25
N ALA A 1049 -28.15 -27.57 -1.60
CA ALA A 1049 -29.58 -27.84 -1.46
C ALA A 1049 -30.06 -27.79 -0.01
N GLN A 1050 -29.30 -28.36 0.93
CA GLN A 1050 -29.60 -28.30 2.37
C GLN A 1050 -29.52 -26.88 2.93
N ARG A 1051 -28.50 -26.09 2.55
CA ARG A 1051 -28.35 -24.70 2.98
C ARG A 1051 -29.50 -23.83 2.48
N TYR A 1052 -29.90 -24.00 1.22
CA TYR A 1052 -31.03 -23.28 0.65
C TYR A 1052 -32.34 -23.61 1.39
N LEU A 1053 -32.62 -24.91 1.60
CA LEU A 1053 -33.80 -25.36 2.33
C LEU A 1053 -33.84 -24.83 3.77
N LEU A 1054 -32.70 -24.80 4.47
CA LEU A 1054 -32.60 -24.22 5.81
C LEU A 1054 -32.87 -22.71 5.82
N GLN A 1055 -32.33 -21.97 4.83
CA GLN A 1055 -32.40 -20.51 4.76
C GLN A 1055 -33.76 -19.99 4.28
N TYR A 1056 -34.37 -20.65 3.29
CA TYR A 1056 -35.59 -20.18 2.62
C TYR A 1056 -36.84 -21.02 2.93
N GLN A 1057 -36.70 -22.17 3.61
CA GLN A 1057 -37.78 -23.09 3.98
C GLN A 1057 -38.56 -23.67 2.78
N GLU A 1058 -37.98 -23.62 1.58
CA GLU A 1058 -38.47 -24.25 0.35
C GLU A 1058 -37.33 -24.98 -0.39
N PRO A 1059 -37.60 -26.01 -1.20
CA PRO A 1059 -36.58 -26.70 -1.98
C PRO A 1059 -35.99 -25.79 -3.08
N ILE A 1060 -34.68 -25.87 -3.29
CA ILE A 1060 -33.97 -25.10 -4.32
C ILE A 1060 -34.51 -25.44 -5.74
N PRO A 1061 -34.81 -24.44 -6.59
CA PRO A 1061 -35.20 -24.67 -7.99
C PRO A 1061 -34.15 -25.44 -8.78
N CYS A 1062 -34.60 -26.26 -9.73
CA CYS A 1062 -33.73 -27.20 -10.46
C CYS A 1062 -32.56 -26.50 -11.17
N GLU A 1063 -32.86 -25.41 -11.88
CA GLU A 1063 -31.89 -24.60 -12.61
C GLU A 1063 -30.87 -23.90 -11.69
N GLN A 1064 -31.30 -23.46 -10.50
CA GLN A 1064 -30.41 -22.80 -9.52
C GLN A 1064 -29.37 -23.78 -8.96
N LEU A 1065 -29.78 -25.01 -8.64
CA LEU A 1065 -28.85 -26.03 -8.14
C LEU A 1065 -27.85 -26.48 -9.22
N VAL A 1066 -28.28 -26.58 -10.48
CA VAL A 1066 -27.38 -26.85 -11.62
C VAL A 1066 -26.41 -25.68 -11.82
N THR A 1067 -26.90 -24.43 -11.83
CA THR A 1067 -26.08 -23.22 -12.00
C THR A 1067 -24.99 -23.12 -10.93
N ALA A 1068 -25.35 -23.31 -9.66
CA ALA A 1068 -24.40 -23.21 -8.54
C ALA A 1068 -23.21 -24.18 -8.68
N LEU A 1069 -23.42 -25.39 -9.23
CA LEU A 1069 -22.33 -26.31 -9.51
C LEU A 1069 -21.56 -25.93 -10.79
N CYS A 1070 -22.23 -25.36 -11.77
CA CYS A 1070 -21.60 -24.90 -13.00
C CYS A 1070 -20.65 -23.72 -12.75
N ASP A 1071 -21.00 -22.81 -11.84
CA ASP A 1071 -20.09 -21.79 -11.31
C ASP A 1071 -18.85 -22.41 -10.64
N VAL A 1072 -19.04 -23.46 -9.82
CA VAL A 1072 -17.93 -24.20 -9.20
C VAL A 1072 -17.03 -24.87 -10.26
N LYS A 1073 -17.61 -25.52 -11.28
CA LYS A 1073 -16.84 -26.10 -12.39
C LYS A 1073 -16.08 -25.03 -13.19
N GLN A 1074 -16.75 -23.92 -13.53
CA GLN A 1074 -16.17 -22.81 -14.29
C GLN A 1074 -15.02 -22.13 -13.53
N ALA A 1075 -15.11 -22.04 -12.20
CA ALA A 1075 -14.01 -21.56 -11.37
C ALA A 1075 -12.75 -22.46 -11.44
N TYR A 1076 -12.88 -23.72 -11.87
CA TYR A 1076 -11.74 -24.64 -12.09
C TYR A 1076 -11.23 -24.62 -13.55
N THR A 1077 -11.83 -23.82 -14.44
CA THR A 1077 -11.29 -23.50 -15.78
C THR A 1077 -10.68 -22.09 -15.86
N GLN A 1078 -11.15 -21.17 -15.01
CA GLN A 1078 -10.72 -19.76 -14.96
C GLN A 1078 -9.39 -19.50 -14.23
N PHE A 1079 -8.89 -20.43 -13.42
CA PHE A 1079 -7.69 -20.23 -12.60
C PHE A 1079 -6.61 -21.30 -12.84
N GLY A 1080 -5.43 -20.87 -13.29
CA GLY A 1080 -4.25 -21.74 -13.41
C GLY A 1080 -3.84 -22.36 -12.08
N GLY A 1081 -3.24 -23.55 -12.14
CA GLY A 1081 -2.92 -24.37 -10.97
C GLY A 1081 -4.08 -25.24 -10.46
N LYS A 1082 -5.31 -25.05 -10.98
CA LYS A 1082 -6.42 -26.00 -10.85
C LYS A 1082 -6.57 -26.80 -12.13
N ARG A 1083 -6.97 -28.08 -12.02
CA ARG A 1083 -7.46 -28.86 -13.17
C ARG A 1083 -8.99 -28.78 -13.23
N PRO A 1084 -9.61 -28.75 -14.41
CA PRO A 1084 -11.05 -28.96 -14.54
C PRO A 1084 -11.46 -30.35 -14.01
N PHE A 1085 -12.74 -30.46 -13.60
CA PHE A 1085 -13.32 -31.73 -13.17
C PHE A 1085 -13.62 -32.60 -14.39
N GLY A 1086 -13.06 -33.81 -14.46
CA GLY A 1086 -13.20 -34.74 -15.58
C GLY A 1086 -14.54 -35.48 -15.58
N VAL A 1087 -15.66 -34.77 -15.41
CA VAL A 1087 -17.00 -35.37 -15.25
C VAL A 1087 -18.14 -34.49 -15.77
N SER A 1088 -18.98 -35.09 -16.61
CA SER A 1088 -20.30 -34.58 -16.99
C SER A 1088 -21.37 -35.17 -16.09
N LEU A 1089 -22.42 -34.38 -15.84
CA LEU A 1089 -23.58 -34.78 -15.06
C LEU A 1089 -24.85 -34.58 -15.90
N LEU A 1090 -25.76 -35.54 -15.85
CA LEU A 1090 -27.17 -35.34 -16.20
C LEU A 1090 -27.98 -35.23 -14.91
N TYR A 1091 -28.89 -34.29 -14.83
CA TYR A 1091 -29.73 -34.04 -13.65
C TYR A 1091 -31.18 -34.27 -14.02
N MET A 1092 -31.88 -35.08 -13.23
CA MET A 1092 -33.34 -35.12 -13.23
C MET A 1092 -33.88 -34.36 -12.02
N GLY A 1093 -34.91 -33.56 -12.23
CA GLY A 1093 -35.55 -32.81 -11.17
C GLY A 1093 -37.02 -32.49 -11.44
N TRP A 1094 -37.71 -32.03 -10.41
CA TRP A 1094 -39.03 -31.44 -10.51
C TRP A 1094 -39.11 -30.18 -9.66
N ASP A 1095 -39.73 -29.11 -10.17
CA ASP A 1095 -40.15 -27.98 -9.33
C ASP A 1095 -41.58 -27.51 -9.65
N LYS A 1096 -42.11 -26.69 -8.75
CA LYS A 1096 -43.50 -26.19 -8.79
C LYS A 1096 -43.79 -25.26 -9.98
N ARG A 1097 -42.78 -24.65 -10.60
CA ARG A 1097 -42.92 -23.60 -11.63
C ARG A 1097 -42.80 -24.16 -13.04
N TYR A 1098 -41.84 -25.06 -13.27
CA TYR A 1098 -41.56 -25.62 -14.60
C TYR A 1098 -41.82 -27.13 -14.70
N GLY A 1099 -42.13 -27.80 -13.59
CA GLY A 1099 -42.44 -29.22 -13.57
C GLY A 1099 -41.19 -30.08 -13.74
N PHE A 1100 -41.34 -31.21 -14.42
CA PHE A 1100 -40.28 -32.18 -14.68
C PHE A 1100 -39.22 -31.59 -15.63
N GLN A 1101 -37.95 -31.68 -15.22
CA GLN A 1101 -36.81 -31.08 -15.91
C GLN A 1101 -35.64 -32.06 -16.01
N LEU A 1102 -34.94 -31.99 -17.14
CA LEU A 1102 -33.72 -32.73 -17.43
C LEU A 1102 -32.64 -31.72 -17.85
N TYR A 1103 -31.53 -31.66 -17.12
CA TYR A 1103 -30.38 -30.80 -17.43
C TYR A 1103 -29.12 -31.63 -17.69
N GLN A 1104 -28.15 -31.03 -18.39
CA GLN A 1104 -26.81 -31.55 -18.59
C GLN A 1104 -25.79 -30.48 -18.21
N SER A 1105 -24.68 -30.86 -17.56
CA SER A 1105 -23.48 -30.00 -17.41
C SER A 1105 -22.19 -30.71 -17.79
N ASP A 1106 -21.25 -29.98 -18.38
CA ASP A 1106 -19.94 -30.46 -18.86
C ASP A 1106 -18.77 -29.95 -17.97
N PRO A 1107 -17.50 -30.33 -18.22
CA PRO A 1107 -16.34 -29.82 -17.47
C PRO A 1107 -16.05 -28.33 -17.59
N SER A 1108 -16.61 -27.63 -18.58
CA SER A 1108 -16.38 -26.20 -18.77
C SER A 1108 -17.18 -25.33 -17.79
N GLY A 1109 -18.16 -25.92 -17.11
CA GLY A 1109 -19.19 -25.18 -16.38
C GLY A 1109 -20.29 -24.64 -17.29
N ASN A 1110 -20.44 -25.19 -18.50
CA ASN A 1110 -21.59 -24.94 -19.35
C ASN A 1110 -22.73 -25.93 -19.02
N TYR A 1111 -23.97 -25.50 -19.17
CA TYR A 1111 -25.16 -26.33 -18.94
C TYR A 1111 -26.31 -25.99 -19.88
N GLY A 1112 -27.28 -26.92 -19.99
CA GLY A 1112 -28.52 -26.69 -20.73
C GLY A 1112 -29.60 -27.70 -20.38
N GLY A 1113 -30.86 -27.32 -20.60
CA GLY A 1113 -32.03 -28.19 -20.47
C GLY A 1113 -32.27 -29.02 -21.74
N TRP A 1114 -32.70 -30.27 -21.59
CA TRP A 1114 -32.88 -31.23 -22.68
C TRP A 1114 -34.20 -31.99 -22.59
N LYS A 1115 -34.70 -32.47 -23.74
CA LYS A 1115 -35.85 -33.39 -23.82
C LYS A 1115 -35.40 -34.85 -23.74
N ALA A 1116 -34.33 -35.18 -24.45
CA ALA A 1116 -33.53 -36.39 -24.24
C ALA A 1116 -32.07 -36.08 -24.62
N THR A 1117 -31.11 -36.66 -23.90
CA THR A 1117 -29.66 -36.48 -24.17
C THR A 1117 -28.84 -37.64 -23.59
N CYS A 1118 -27.56 -37.72 -23.95
CA CYS A 1118 -26.61 -38.72 -23.48
C CYS A 1118 -25.21 -38.14 -23.29
N ILE A 1119 -24.48 -38.64 -22.30
CA ILE A 1119 -23.06 -38.37 -22.00
C ILE A 1119 -22.30 -39.69 -21.82
N GLY A 1120 -20.97 -39.63 -21.83
CA GLY A 1120 -20.11 -40.82 -21.78
C GLY A 1120 -19.72 -41.36 -23.15
N ASN A 1121 -19.20 -42.58 -23.17
CA ASN A 1121 -18.86 -43.32 -24.40
C ASN A 1121 -20.07 -43.47 -25.34
N ASN A 1122 -19.82 -43.55 -26.65
CA ASN A 1122 -20.83 -43.70 -27.71
C ASN A 1122 -22.02 -42.71 -27.69
N SER A 1123 -21.93 -41.63 -26.90
CA SER A 1123 -23.00 -40.65 -26.67
C SER A 1123 -23.49 -39.97 -27.94
N ALA A 1124 -22.64 -39.77 -28.95
CA ALA A 1124 -23.05 -39.25 -30.26
C ALA A 1124 -24.05 -40.19 -30.99
N ALA A 1125 -23.81 -41.51 -30.93
CA ALA A 1125 -24.73 -42.51 -31.50
C ALA A 1125 -26.01 -42.62 -30.66
N ALA A 1126 -25.90 -42.59 -29.33
CA ALA A 1126 -27.05 -42.55 -28.42
C ALA A 1126 -27.97 -41.34 -28.70
N VAL A 1127 -27.41 -40.13 -28.80
CA VAL A 1127 -28.15 -38.90 -29.13
C VAL A 1127 -28.77 -38.98 -30.52
N SER A 1128 -28.13 -39.64 -31.49
CA SER A 1128 -28.73 -39.83 -32.82
C SER A 1128 -29.97 -40.74 -32.76
N MET A 1129 -29.91 -41.85 -32.03
CA MET A 1129 -31.07 -42.74 -31.83
C MET A 1129 -32.18 -42.06 -31.02
N LEU A 1130 -31.82 -41.34 -29.95
CA LEU A 1130 -32.78 -40.54 -29.16
C LEU A 1130 -33.48 -39.49 -30.05
N LYS A 1131 -32.77 -38.80 -30.95
CA LYS A 1131 -33.39 -37.85 -31.91
C LYS A 1131 -34.32 -38.51 -32.94
N GLN A 1132 -34.16 -39.80 -33.23
CA GLN A 1132 -34.99 -40.53 -34.17
C GLN A 1132 -36.25 -41.13 -33.52
N ASP A 1133 -36.11 -41.67 -32.31
CA ASP A 1133 -37.18 -42.39 -31.60
C ASP A 1133 -37.95 -41.54 -30.58
N TYR A 1134 -37.38 -40.42 -30.09
CA TYR A 1134 -38.07 -39.54 -29.15
C TYR A 1134 -39.13 -38.71 -29.86
N LYS A 1135 -40.35 -38.77 -29.34
CA LYS A 1135 -41.46 -37.92 -29.77
C LYS A 1135 -41.92 -37.02 -28.63
N GLU A 1136 -41.85 -35.71 -28.85
CA GLU A 1136 -42.38 -34.73 -27.92
C GLU A 1136 -43.92 -34.85 -27.81
N GLY A 1137 -44.45 -34.75 -26.59
CA GLY A 1137 -45.89 -34.90 -26.30
C GLY A 1137 -46.42 -36.34 -26.31
N GLU A 1138 -45.81 -37.29 -27.03
CA GLU A 1138 -46.20 -38.72 -27.01
C GLU A 1138 -45.42 -39.55 -25.95
N MET A 1139 -44.32 -39.04 -25.40
CA MET A 1139 -43.43 -39.80 -24.50
C MET A 1139 -44.02 -40.01 -23.09
N THR A 1140 -44.45 -41.23 -22.79
CA THR A 1140 -44.81 -41.69 -21.43
C THR A 1140 -43.62 -42.38 -20.75
N MET A 1141 -43.63 -42.50 -19.42
CA MET A 1141 -42.57 -43.17 -18.66
C MET A 1141 -42.32 -44.62 -19.12
N ALA A 1142 -43.39 -45.34 -19.49
CA ALA A 1142 -43.28 -46.70 -20.04
C ALA A 1142 -42.58 -46.74 -21.41
N ALA A 1143 -42.81 -45.73 -22.27
CA ALA A 1143 -42.12 -45.59 -23.54
C ALA A 1143 -40.65 -45.13 -23.34
N ALA A 1144 -40.40 -44.21 -22.40
CA ALA A 1144 -39.06 -43.75 -22.05
C ALA A 1144 -38.18 -44.90 -21.52
N LEU A 1145 -38.72 -45.78 -20.67
CA LEU A 1145 -38.03 -46.97 -20.19
C LEU A 1145 -37.66 -47.94 -21.33
N ALA A 1146 -38.59 -48.20 -22.26
CA ALA A 1146 -38.32 -49.03 -23.43
C ALA A 1146 -37.24 -48.41 -24.36
N LEU A 1147 -37.29 -47.09 -24.57
CA LEU A 1147 -36.31 -46.35 -25.36
C LEU A 1147 -34.93 -46.34 -24.70
N ALA A 1148 -34.85 -46.16 -23.38
CA ALA A 1148 -33.58 -46.23 -22.63
C ALA A 1148 -32.91 -47.60 -22.77
N VAL A 1149 -33.67 -48.68 -22.65
CA VAL A 1149 -33.18 -50.06 -22.85
C VAL A 1149 -32.74 -50.27 -24.31
N LYS A 1150 -33.52 -49.82 -25.30
CA LYS A 1150 -33.18 -49.89 -26.73
C LYS A 1150 -31.87 -49.18 -27.06
N VAL A 1151 -31.64 -47.99 -26.50
CA VAL A 1151 -30.42 -47.21 -26.71
C VAL A 1151 -29.21 -47.90 -26.07
N LEU A 1152 -29.28 -48.28 -24.79
CA LEU A 1152 -28.16 -48.93 -24.09
C LEU A 1152 -27.80 -50.29 -24.72
N ASN A 1153 -28.78 -51.09 -25.15
CA ASN A 1153 -28.54 -52.36 -25.86
C ASN A 1153 -27.72 -52.17 -27.16
N LYS A 1154 -27.73 -50.96 -27.75
CA LYS A 1154 -27.08 -50.65 -29.04
C LYS A 1154 -25.84 -49.76 -28.92
N THR A 1155 -25.48 -49.28 -27.73
CA THR A 1155 -24.27 -48.47 -27.51
C THR A 1155 -23.22 -49.11 -26.59
N MET A 1156 -23.47 -50.29 -26.02
CA MET A 1156 -22.49 -51.02 -25.21
C MET A 1156 -21.57 -51.88 -26.08
N ASP A 1157 -20.25 -51.63 -26.03
CA ASP A 1157 -19.29 -52.10 -27.03
C ASP A 1157 -19.11 -53.63 -27.16
N VAL A 1158 -19.24 -54.41 -26.08
CA VAL A 1158 -18.75 -55.82 -26.08
C VAL A 1158 -19.59 -56.83 -25.27
N SER A 1159 -20.83 -56.55 -24.90
CA SER A 1159 -21.66 -57.58 -24.23
C SER A 1159 -23.17 -57.35 -24.31
N LYS A 1160 -23.94 -58.44 -24.44
CA LYS A 1160 -25.40 -58.44 -24.28
C LYS A 1160 -25.82 -57.74 -22.99
N LEU A 1161 -26.86 -56.92 -23.06
CA LEU A 1161 -27.40 -56.15 -21.96
C LEU A 1161 -27.81 -57.08 -20.79
N SER A 1162 -27.39 -56.75 -19.57
CA SER A 1162 -27.81 -57.46 -18.35
C SER A 1162 -28.10 -56.46 -17.23
N ALA A 1163 -29.03 -56.81 -16.34
CA ALA A 1163 -29.49 -55.91 -15.29
C ALA A 1163 -28.44 -55.57 -14.21
N GLU A 1164 -27.34 -56.33 -14.14
CA GLU A 1164 -26.18 -56.01 -13.30
C GLU A 1164 -25.37 -54.81 -13.85
N LYS A 1165 -25.40 -54.63 -15.18
CA LYS A 1165 -24.63 -53.62 -15.93
C LYS A 1165 -25.41 -52.33 -16.18
N VAL A 1166 -26.64 -52.22 -15.69
CA VAL A 1166 -27.50 -51.06 -15.94
C VAL A 1166 -28.10 -50.57 -14.64
N GLU A 1167 -27.97 -49.27 -14.40
CA GLU A 1167 -28.67 -48.57 -13.34
C GLU A 1167 -29.76 -47.68 -13.96
N ILE A 1168 -30.98 -47.76 -13.42
CA ILE A 1168 -32.12 -46.99 -13.94
C ILE A 1168 -32.82 -46.32 -12.77
N ALA A 1169 -33.08 -45.01 -12.86
CA ALA A 1169 -33.82 -44.25 -11.87
C ALA A 1169 -34.92 -43.39 -12.51
N THR A 1170 -36.13 -43.51 -12.00
CA THR A 1170 -37.29 -42.69 -12.38
C THR A 1170 -37.57 -41.64 -11.31
N LEU A 1171 -37.95 -40.44 -11.74
CA LEU A 1171 -38.52 -39.40 -10.89
C LEU A 1171 -39.96 -39.13 -11.36
N THR A 1172 -40.93 -39.52 -10.54
CA THR A 1172 -42.37 -39.34 -10.80
C THR A 1172 -43.02 -38.55 -9.67
N ARG A 1173 -44.33 -38.30 -9.74
CA ARG A 1173 -45.09 -37.58 -8.71
C ARG A 1173 -46.29 -38.38 -8.23
N GLU A 1174 -46.26 -38.81 -6.97
CA GLU A 1174 -47.29 -39.61 -6.30
C GLU A 1174 -47.95 -38.79 -5.19
N ASN A 1175 -49.29 -38.72 -5.14
CA ASN A 1175 -50.05 -37.99 -4.12
C ASN A 1175 -49.56 -36.52 -3.91
N GLY A 1176 -49.13 -35.87 -5.00
CA GLY A 1176 -48.61 -34.50 -4.98
C GLY A 1176 -47.15 -34.35 -4.53
N LYS A 1177 -46.49 -35.42 -4.06
CA LYS A 1177 -45.06 -35.44 -3.72
C LYS A 1177 -44.21 -36.05 -4.83
N THR A 1178 -43.00 -35.57 -4.98
CA THR A 1178 -41.95 -36.18 -5.80
C THR A 1178 -41.55 -37.54 -5.23
N ARG A 1179 -41.15 -38.46 -6.13
CA ARG A 1179 -40.61 -39.77 -5.76
C ARG A 1179 -39.51 -40.18 -6.72
N ILE A 1180 -38.28 -40.23 -6.20
CA ILE A 1180 -37.12 -40.82 -6.88
C ILE A 1180 -37.09 -42.31 -6.55
N LYS A 1181 -37.14 -43.16 -7.57
CA LYS A 1181 -37.05 -44.63 -7.45
C LYS A 1181 -35.94 -45.14 -8.36
N VAL A 1182 -34.88 -45.69 -7.77
CA VAL A 1182 -33.95 -46.58 -8.48
C VAL A 1182 -34.62 -47.94 -8.66
N LEU A 1183 -34.63 -48.48 -9.86
CA LEU A 1183 -35.23 -49.78 -10.17
C LEU A 1183 -34.37 -50.91 -9.63
N LYS A 1184 -35.02 -51.95 -9.10
CA LYS A 1184 -34.32 -53.17 -8.65
C LYS A 1184 -33.93 -54.02 -9.85
N GLN A 1185 -32.84 -54.79 -9.72
CA GLN A 1185 -32.32 -55.67 -10.78
C GLN A 1185 -33.41 -56.50 -11.48
N LYS A 1186 -34.35 -57.10 -10.73
CA LYS A 1186 -35.48 -57.86 -11.30
C LYS A 1186 -36.40 -57.03 -12.22
N GLU A 1187 -36.67 -55.78 -11.86
CA GLU A 1187 -37.50 -54.86 -12.66
C GLU A 1187 -36.76 -54.47 -13.95
N VAL A 1188 -35.43 -54.32 -13.89
CA VAL A 1188 -34.58 -54.09 -15.07
C VAL A 1188 -34.49 -55.34 -15.95
N GLU A 1189 -34.41 -56.55 -15.38
CA GLU A 1189 -34.48 -57.80 -16.15
C GLU A 1189 -35.80 -57.97 -16.90
N GLU A 1190 -36.93 -57.60 -16.30
CA GLU A 1190 -38.24 -57.65 -16.95
C GLU A 1190 -38.32 -56.69 -18.14
N LEU A 1191 -37.77 -55.47 -18.01
CA LEU A 1191 -37.66 -54.51 -19.11
C LEU A 1191 -36.75 -55.03 -20.25
N ILE A 1192 -35.61 -55.65 -19.93
CA ILE A 1192 -34.71 -56.26 -20.93
C ILE A 1192 -35.40 -57.42 -21.64
N LYS A 1193 -36.02 -58.36 -20.90
CA LYS A 1193 -36.75 -59.51 -21.47
C LYS A 1193 -37.90 -59.07 -22.38
N LYS A 1194 -38.61 -57.99 -22.00
CA LYS A 1194 -39.65 -57.39 -22.84
C LYS A 1194 -39.06 -56.81 -24.14
N HIS A 1195 -37.96 -56.07 -24.06
CA HIS A 1195 -37.31 -55.51 -25.25
C HIS A 1195 -36.80 -56.60 -26.20
N GLU A 1196 -36.17 -57.67 -25.68
CA GLU A 1196 -35.73 -58.81 -26.49
C GLU A 1196 -36.90 -59.50 -27.22
N ALA A 1197 -38.05 -59.65 -26.55
CA ALA A 1197 -39.25 -60.21 -27.18
C ALA A 1197 -39.86 -59.29 -28.26
N GLU A 1198 -39.82 -57.97 -28.05
CA GLU A 1198 -40.26 -56.98 -29.05
C GLU A 1198 -39.32 -56.90 -30.25
N GLU A 1199 -38.01 -56.95 -30.05
CA GLU A 1199 -37.01 -56.96 -31.13
C GLU A 1199 -37.04 -58.28 -31.92
N ALA A 1200 -37.14 -59.43 -31.26
CA ALA A 1200 -37.30 -60.73 -31.93
C ALA A 1200 -38.61 -60.81 -32.74
N LYS A 1201 -39.70 -60.20 -32.25
CA LYS A 1201 -40.94 -60.06 -33.01
C LYS A 1201 -40.75 -59.15 -34.22
N ALA A 1202 -40.15 -57.97 -34.05
CA ALA A 1202 -39.91 -57.03 -35.14
C ALA A 1202 -39.00 -57.63 -36.23
N GLU A 1203 -38.00 -58.43 -35.86
CA GLU A 1203 -37.13 -59.14 -36.81
C GLU A 1203 -37.88 -60.27 -37.54
N LYS A 1204 -38.80 -60.98 -36.86
CA LYS A 1204 -39.70 -61.94 -37.52
C LYS A 1204 -40.65 -61.24 -38.49
N ASP A 1205 -41.29 -60.15 -38.07
CA ASP A 1205 -42.20 -59.36 -38.91
C ASP A 1205 -41.45 -58.78 -40.12
N LYS A 1206 -40.17 -58.36 -39.96
CA LYS A 1206 -39.28 -57.92 -41.05
C LYS A 1206 -38.92 -59.07 -42.00
N LYS A 1207 -38.56 -60.25 -41.48
CA LYS A 1207 -38.27 -61.44 -42.30
C LYS A 1207 -39.51 -61.93 -43.05
N GLU A 1208 -40.69 -61.90 -42.44
CA GLU A 1208 -41.96 -62.16 -43.15
C GLU A 1208 -42.27 -61.11 -44.22
N LYS A 1209 -41.83 -59.85 -44.05
CA LYS A 1209 -41.95 -58.81 -45.08
C LYS A 1209 -40.98 -59.04 -46.24
N GLU A 1210 -39.70 -59.27 -45.95
CA GLU A 1210 -38.67 -59.57 -46.95
C GLU A 1210 -38.95 -60.88 -47.70
N GLN A 1211 -39.61 -61.84 -47.08
CA GLN A 1211 -40.12 -63.05 -47.73
C GLN A 1211 -41.32 -62.72 -48.64
N LYS A 1212 -42.29 -61.92 -48.18
CA LYS A 1212 -43.43 -61.44 -49.00
C LYS A 1212 -43.03 -60.44 -50.11
N GLU A 1213 -41.81 -59.93 -50.10
CA GLU A 1213 -41.18 -59.13 -51.18
C GLU A 1213 -40.26 -59.97 -52.08
N LYS A 1214 -40.05 -61.26 -51.77
CA LYS A 1214 -39.36 -62.25 -52.63
C LYS A 1214 -40.31 -63.26 -53.26
N ASP A 1215 -41.45 -63.53 -52.62
CA ASP A 1215 -42.54 -64.38 -53.12
C ASP A 1215 -43.55 -63.56 -53.96
N LYS A 1216 -43.09 -62.45 -54.58
CA LYS A 1216 -43.85 -61.49 -55.37
C LYS A 1216 -43.10 -61.14 -56.66
#